data_AF-A0A7J2J510-F1
#
_entry.id   AF-A0A7J2J510-F1
#
_cell.length_a   1.000
_cell.length_b   1.000
_cell.length_c   1.000
_cell.angle_alpha   90.00
_cell.angle_beta   90.00
_cell.angle_gamma   90.00
#
_symmetry.space_group_name_H-M   'P 1'
#
loop_
_entity.id
_entity.type
_entity.pdbx_description
1 polymer ?
#
loop_
_entity_poly.entity_id
_entity_poly.type
_entity_poly.pdbx_seq_one_letter_code
_entity_poly.pdbx_strand_id
1 'polypeptide(L)'
;VSHNKLNICPACGGRYGNREVVTLVRSGIASDISVITTTLLSNLDFSERKTLIFTDNRQDTAHQAGYMEDRHMQFTIRQLIYDLLKREGRALEMNSLGEKVWTLGESKGIFERPKTKEAESRELDKIQFLVLEEFSRSPRLRMTLEALGLLTVNYGRLEELRNEEKFKEILSAYNIEEEDLLKTIRVFLDEMRFRRAIYHPLYSKRPDRRTLEAWGISLPRNWKIAVFSMSKRRETLREHQIYPLTSGGPVKTVLESVVHKLHGISGSETGRFIEQVVLLLKEKGYLKEVSIGNTRGLQVNSEAMEVVPFEEVWFCKSCTRAYPYKLKKCVTYRCPGTPEEWKIERGNFYAYHYTKHEPIGIKVAEHSSQVPIEVRQTYEEEFSNGNRNVLVCTPTLELGVDIGQLVSVIMRNVPPMPSNYAQRAGRAGRREGMAVIISYARGNPHDSYFFQRPNEMITGEIFPPVFRLDNERVIRRHVRSLILEKMNSRLPTMLEEMVERYQENDIWKYRMKRDISMIEELRMRKEELIKEIFSVFKDDIERGRIAWLTKKYLEEVIENFFDEMEEALSPLIEALNYIERGLAPIVDKLSKGKNLTRDETRELTKLNERKQELLTDKYIAYTLSFLREHGFLPGYAFPGRQSVLYLPDRKEPLIRDDYIAIREFAPGNYIYVDRKKYQAIGVNLKEIRKALDIVNREENTYKVCDGGCDYVTRDVYEVRCPHCGSPLSKRNYVEPIFYYSRKIDRVSSMEERREYKPYVIREYLETEGEKGKDYSLENMEMRFRRNSKLMIVNMGRGGEKFQICVKCGRWKEKDEGWEEIHRGCDGTSSDLVRVDLASRKIADTLVIVPKIEESDEKERKKFLKTLLHAILLGIHITLETEYNEVRGFVRTLRLESGKKTIEEIVLYEEVPGGVGYLETAAQNMREIIRKAYEVLYGHECDEACYNCLKNYYNQADHQYLDKKLIKKFLEVAMGKESEEDYVLRNVESPLEREFLELVRSQGIPDPEPQVIIEDEKGVKIARADFAYPERKIAIFIDGLKYHTGEIAEEDRKITNELQLLGWLVLRFDSSQIREEKFTVLEQVKKALTLMKI
;
A
#
# COMPACT_ATOMS: atom_id res chain seq x y z
N VAL A 1 17.57 3.32 16.06
CA VAL A 1 18.09 4.17 17.16
C VAL A 1 17.27 3.92 18.42
N SER A 2 17.81 3.20 19.40
CA SER A 2 17.16 2.94 20.69
C SER A 2 17.05 4.23 21.49
N HIS A 3 15.84 4.78 21.63
CA HIS A 3 15.61 6.00 22.40
C HIS A 3 15.55 5.66 23.89
N ASN A 4 16.46 6.22 24.69
CA ASN A 4 16.38 6.19 26.14
C ASN A 4 15.13 6.97 26.58
N LYS A 5 14.16 6.28 27.20
CA LYS A 5 12.92 6.91 27.66
C LYS A 5 13.23 8.00 28.69
N LEU A 6 13.01 9.26 28.32
CA LEU A 6 13.03 10.39 29.25
C LEU A 6 11.75 10.36 30.08
N ASN A 7 11.81 9.91 31.33
CA ASN A 7 10.63 9.87 32.22
C ASN A 7 10.53 11.10 33.16
N ILE A 8 11.49 12.03 33.05
CA ILE A 8 11.60 13.25 33.85
C ILE A 8 11.62 14.45 32.91
N CYS A 9 10.73 15.41 33.13
CA CYS A 9 10.71 16.65 32.35
C CYS A 9 11.95 17.48 32.63
N PRO A 10 12.79 17.80 31.62
CA PRO A 10 14.00 18.59 31.84
C PRO A 10 13.70 20.05 32.22
N ALA A 11 12.52 20.56 31.92
CA ALA A 11 12.14 21.95 32.25
C ALA A 11 11.59 22.12 33.67
N CYS A 12 10.82 21.15 34.18
CA CYS A 12 10.13 21.30 35.48
C CYS A 12 10.36 20.15 36.48
N GLY A 13 11.20 19.16 36.12
CA GLY A 13 11.52 18.01 36.99
C GLY A 13 10.37 17.00 37.19
N GLY A 14 9.21 17.19 36.54
CA GLY A 14 8.05 16.32 36.69
C GLY A 14 8.30 14.90 36.19
N ARG A 15 7.95 13.89 37.01
CA ARG A 15 8.08 12.45 36.66
C ARG A 15 6.79 11.92 36.01
N TYR A 16 6.88 11.37 34.80
CA TYR A 16 5.75 10.84 34.01
C TYR A 16 5.58 9.31 34.10
N GLY A 17 6.04 8.69 35.19
CA GLY A 17 5.95 7.25 35.40
C GLY A 17 6.72 6.47 34.33
N ASN A 18 6.07 5.48 33.69
CA ASN A 18 6.65 4.69 32.59
C ASN A 18 6.43 5.33 31.19
N ARG A 19 5.88 6.54 31.12
CA ARG A 19 5.59 7.24 29.87
C ARG A 19 6.67 8.28 29.60
N GLU A 20 7.12 8.31 28.35
CA GLU A 20 8.12 9.22 27.86
C GLU A 20 7.59 10.66 27.88
N VAL A 21 8.39 11.59 28.39
CA VAL A 21 8.07 13.01 28.53
C VAL A 21 8.20 13.73 27.20
N VAL A 22 9.12 13.26 26.36
CA VAL A 22 9.26 13.70 24.97
C VAL A 22 8.46 12.72 24.11
N THR A 23 7.35 13.17 23.56
CA THR A 23 6.58 12.40 22.59
C THR A 23 7.00 12.83 21.20
N LEU A 24 7.43 11.88 20.37
CA LEU A 24 7.74 12.15 18.98
C LEU A 24 6.45 12.59 18.27
N VAL A 25 6.39 13.87 17.89
CA VAL A 25 5.24 14.42 17.16
C VAL A 25 5.32 13.91 15.73
N ARG A 26 4.30 13.17 15.29
CA ARG A 26 4.13 12.80 13.88
C ARG A 26 2.85 13.44 13.40
N SER A 27 2.91 14.11 12.25
CA SER A 27 1.70 14.63 11.63
C SER A 27 0.83 13.46 11.15
N GLY A 28 -0.48 13.71 11.20
CA GLY A 28 -1.51 12.78 10.80
C GLY A 28 -2.09 13.21 9.46
N ILE A 29 -1.96 12.36 8.44
CA ILE A 29 -2.41 12.70 7.08
C ILE A 29 -3.92 12.97 7.06
N ALA A 30 -4.72 12.17 7.77
CA ALA A 30 -6.17 12.31 7.74
C ALA A 30 -6.62 13.58 8.46
N SER A 31 -6.03 13.87 9.62
CA SER A 31 -6.16 15.11 10.38
C SER A 31 -5.79 16.33 9.55
N ASP A 32 -4.61 16.32 8.93
CA ASP A 32 -4.07 17.46 8.20
C ASP A 32 -4.95 17.81 7.00
N ILE A 33 -5.35 16.80 6.22
CA ILE A 33 -6.27 17.00 5.08
C ILE A 33 -7.64 17.51 5.56
N SER A 34 -8.13 17.02 6.69
CA SER A 34 -9.38 17.53 7.28
C SER A 34 -9.26 19.00 7.68
N VAL A 35 -8.17 19.37 8.35
CA VAL A 35 -7.89 20.75 8.79
C VAL A 35 -7.76 21.68 7.59
N ILE A 36 -6.99 21.28 6.57
CA ILE A 36 -6.85 22.03 5.32
C ILE A 36 -8.21 22.22 4.66
N THR A 37 -9.01 21.15 4.53
CA THR A 37 -10.32 21.23 3.90
C THR A 37 -11.27 22.13 4.67
N THR A 38 -11.39 21.95 6.00
CA THR A 38 -12.27 22.79 6.82
C THR A 38 -11.84 24.24 6.75
N THR A 39 -10.54 24.54 6.84
CA THR A 39 -10.02 25.92 6.76
C THR A 39 -10.33 26.54 5.41
N LEU A 40 -10.09 25.82 4.31
CA LEU A 40 -10.39 26.26 2.96
C LEU A 40 -11.89 26.56 2.80
N LEU A 41 -12.76 25.59 3.10
CA LEU A 41 -14.21 25.77 2.95
C LEU A 41 -14.79 26.84 3.88
N SER A 42 -14.22 27.04 5.07
CA SER A 42 -14.64 28.10 5.99
C SER A 42 -14.31 29.51 5.49
N ASN A 43 -13.37 29.66 4.55
CA ASN A 43 -12.99 30.95 3.97
C ASN A 43 -13.61 31.18 2.57
N LEU A 44 -14.34 30.20 2.03
CA LEU A 44 -15.03 30.32 0.75
C LEU A 44 -16.49 30.74 0.92
N ASP A 45 -17.02 31.43 -0.08
CA ASP A 45 -18.42 31.81 -0.17
C ASP A 45 -19.31 30.58 -0.35
N PHE A 46 -20.58 30.69 0.06
CA PHE A 46 -21.49 29.53 0.10
C PHE A 46 -21.60 28.78 -1.24
N SER A 47 -21.65 29.50 -2.37
CA SER A 47 -21.69 28.94 -3.72
C SER A 47 -20.39 28.22 -4.13
N GLU A 48 -19.27 28.54 -3.49
CA GLU A 48 -17.93 28.08 -3.83
C GLU A 48 -17.41 27.00 -2.88
N ARG A 49 -18.16 26.67 -1.82
CA ARG A 49 -17.77 25.73 -0.75
C ARG A 49 -17.64 24.27 -1.18
N LYS A 50 -17.23 23.98 -2.41
CA LYS A 50 -17.07 22.65 -2.98
C LYS A 50 -15.61 22.35 -3.28
N THR A 51 -15.14 21.14 -2.94
CA THR A 51 -13.80 20.70 -3.29
C THR A 51 -13.72 19.19 -3.54
N LEU A 52 -12.77 18.79 -4.38
CA LEU A 52 -12.35 17.41 -4.54
C LEU A 52 -11.10 17.13 -3.73
N ILE A 53 -10.99 15.91 -3.21
CA ILE A 53 -9.80 15.42 -2.51
C ILE A 53 -9.30 14.17 -3.24
N PHE A 54 -8.27 14.31 -4.06
CA PHE A 54 -7.70 13.21 -4.82
C PHE A 54 -6.80 12.32 -3.95
N THR A 55 -6.90 11.01 -4.17
CA THR A 55 -6.14 9.96 -3.52
C THR A 55 -5.74 8.89 -4.54
N ASP A 56 -4.53 8.33 -4.43
CA ASP A 56 -4.08 7.26 -5.34
C ASP A 56 -4.44 5.84 -4.88
N ASN A 57 -5.15 5.72 -3.75
CA ASN A 57 -5.53 4.43 -3.19
C ASN A 57 -7.01 4.45 -2.79
N ARG A 58 -7.79 3.54 -3.36
CA ARG A 58 -9.25 3.42 -3.13
C ARG A 58 -9.63 3.23 -1.66
N GLN A 59 -8.83 2.49 -0.87
CA GLN A 59 -9.09 2.30 0.55
C GLN A 59 -8.72 3.54 1.38
N ASP A 60 -7.69 4.28 0.98
CA ASP A 60 -7.37 5.58 1.59
C ASP A 60 -8.49 6.60 1.29
N THR A 61 -9.16 6.51 0.13
CA THR A 61 -10.36 7.29 -0.21
C THR A 61 -11.47 7.03 0.79
N ALA A 62 -11.84 5.76 0.99
CA ALA A 62 -12.88 5.35 1.94
C ALA A 62 -12.56 5.78 3.38
N HIS A 63 -11.30 5.61 3.78
CA HIS A 63 -10.80 6.01 5.10
C HIS A 63 -10.88 7.52 5.30
N GLN A 64 -10.33 8.31 4.37
CA GLN A 64 -10.32 9.77 4.46
C GLN A 64 -11.74 10.33 4.49
N ALA A 65 -12.66 9.79 3.66
CA ALA A 65 -14.04 10.21 3.65
C ALA A 65 -14.72 9.98 5.01
N GLY A 66 -14.55 8.81 5.61
CA GLY A 66 -15.19 8.47 6.88
C GLY A 66 -14.58 9.21 8.07
N TYR A 67 -13.25 9.36 8.07
CA TYR A 67 -12.53 10.16 9.05
C TYR A 67 -13.02 11.62 9.04
N MET A 68 -13.12 12.23 7.85
CA MET A 68 -13.56 13.62 7.70
C MET A 68 -15.01 13.81 8.13
N GLU A 69 -15.90 12.91 7.75
CA GLU A 69 -17.32 12.97 8.13
C GLU A 69 -17.49 12.94 9.66
N ASP A 70 -16.86 11.97 10.35
CA ASP A 70 -16.93 11.88 11.81
C ASP A 70 -16.28 13.07 12.50
N ARG A 71 -15.10 13.49 12.03
CA ARG A 71 -14.38 14.64 12.60
C ARG A 71 -15.15 15.93 12.45
N HIS A 72 -15.70 16.18 11.26
CA HIS A 72 -16.44 17.41 10.97
C HIS A 72 -17.77 17.46 11.71
N MET A 73 -18.44 16.33 11.91
CA MET A 73 -19.64 16.26 12.73
C MET A 73 -19.35 16.73 14.18
N GLN A 74 -18.30 16.21 14.80
CA GLN A 74 -17.89 16.64 16.15
C GLN A 74 -17.51 18.13 16.20
N PHE A 75 -16.84 18.61 15.14
CA PHE A 75 -16.43 20.00 15.02
C PHE A 75 -17.63 20.95 14.92
N THR A 76 -18.60 20.60 14.07
CA THR A 76 -19.80 21.39 13.81
C THR A 76 -20.72 21.46 15.03
N ILE A 77 -20.88 20.34 15.75
CA ILE A 77 -21.66 20.33 17.00
C ILE A 77 -21.08 21.31 18.01
N ARG A 78 -19.74 21.37 18.16
CA ARG A 78 -19.08 22.34 19.05
C ARG A 78 -19.31 23.79 18.61
N GLN A 79 -19.23 24.07 17.31
CA GLN A 79 -19.54 25.39 16.77
C GLN A 79 -21.00 25.78 17.05
N LEU A 80 -21.95 24.86 16.85
CA LEU A 80 -23.37 25.10 17.10
C LEU A 80 -23.67 25.33 18.58
N ILE A 81 -23.08 24.55 19.50
CA ILE A 81 -23.23 24.76 20.94
C ILE A 81 -22.72 26.15 21.34
N TYR A 82 -21.54 26.55 20.84
CA TYR A 82 -20.96 27.85 21.15
C TYR A 82 -21.77 29.02 20.56
N ASP A 83 -22.21 28.93 19.30
CA ASP A 83 -23.05 29.94 18.65
C ASP A 83 -24.40 30.08 19.36
N LEU A 84 -25.05 28.96 19.73
CA LEU A 84 -26.30 28.95 20.49
C LEU A 84 -26.15 29.67 21.84
N LEU A 85 -25.09 29.37 22.59
CA LEU A 85 -24.83 30.00 23.88
C LEU A 85 -24.62 31.51 23.75
N LYS A 86 -23.88 31.93 22.72
CA LYS A 86 -23.64 33.34 22.41
C LYS A 86 -24.92 34.08 22.01
N ARG A 87 -25.81 33.43 21.26
CA ARG A 87 -27.10 34.01 20.81
C ARG A 87 -28.11 34.13 21.95
N GLU A 88 -28.24 33.10 22.78
CA GLU A 88 -29.22 33.12 23.88
C GLU A 88 -28.78 34.01 25.05
N GLY A 89 -27.47 34.19 25.26
CA GLY A 89 -26.94 35.08 26.31
C GLY A 89 -27.25 34.62 27.74
N ARG A 90 -27.67 33.37 27.94
CA ARG A 90 -28.06 32.78 29.22
C ARG A 90 -27.66 31.30 29.29
N ALA A 91 -27.79 30.71 30.47
CA ALA A 91 -27.52 29.28 30.69
C ALA A 91 -28.42 28.38 29.82
N LEU A 92 -27.85 27.31 29.27
CA LEU A 92 -28.54 26.32 28.46
C LEU A 92 -28.67 24.99 29.22
N GLU A 93 -29.90 24.54 29.47
CA GLU A 93 -30.15 23.27 30.14
C GLU A 93 -29.66 22.07 29.30
N MET A 94 -28.97 21.12 29.94
CA MET A 94 -28.35 19.98 29.25
C MET A 94 -29.35 19.09 28.50
N ASN A 95 -30.56 18.92 29.02
CA ASN A 95 -31.57 18.02 28.45
C ASN A 95 -32.27 18.57 27.21
N SER A 96 -32.35 19.90 27.06
CA SER A 96 -32.92 20.55 25.86
C SER A 96 -31.84 20.99 24.86
N LEU A 97 -30.56 20.90 25.25
CA LEU A 97 -29.45 21.38 24.43
C LEU A 97 -29.36 20.67 23.08
N GLY A 98 -29.60 19.36 23.01
CA GLY A 98 -29.58 18.61 21.76
C GLY A 98 -30.63 19.07 20.75
N GLU A 99 -31.86 19.31 21.22
CA GLU A 99 -32.96 19.83 20.38
C GLU A 99 -32.66 21.24 19.87
N LYS A 100 -32.11 22.11 20.73
CA LYS A 100 -31.71 23.45 20.33
C LYS A 100 -30.56 23.45 19.32
N VAL A 101 -29.57 22.57 19.51
CA VAL A 101 -28.45 22.39 18.57
C VAL A 101 -28.96 21.88 17.22
N TRP A 102 -29.89 20.91 17.22
CA TRP A 102 -30.55 20.44 16.01
C TRP A 102 -31.29 21.56 15.29
N THR A 103 -32.15 22.29 16.01
CA THR A 103 -32.95 23.40 15.46
C THR A 103 -32.06 24.48 14.83
N LEU A 104 -30.97 24.86 15.51
CA LEU A 104 -30.01 25.81 14.95
C LEU A 104 -29.31 25.26 13.70
N GLY A 105 -28.88 24.00 13.72
CA GLY A 105 -28.24 23.35 12.58
C GLY A 105 -29.17 23.19 11.38
N GLU A 106 -30.45 22.87 11.59
CA GLU A 106 -31.49 22.83 10.55
C GLU A 106 -31.68 24.24 9.94
N SER A 107 -31.81 25.27 10.77
CA SER A 107 -31.98 26.66 10.31
C SER A 107 -30.79 27.17 9.47
N LYS A 108 -29.61 26.60 9.68
CA LYS A 108 -28.38 26.89 8.93
C LYS A 108 -28.15 25.96 7.73
N GLY A 109 -29.06 25.03 7.44
CA GLY A 109 -28.94 24.06 6.34
C GLY A 109 -27.85 23.00 6.55
N ILE A 110 -27.36 22.84 7.77
CA ILE A 110 -26.33 21.86 8.14
C ILE A 110 -26.96 20.49 8.33
N PHE A 111 -28.11 20.46 9.00
CA PHE A 111 -28.92 19.27 9.20
C PHE A 111 -30.11 19.31 8.26
N GLU A 112 -30.42 18.16 7.65
CA GLU A 112 -31.60 17.99 6.82
C GLU A 112 -32.73 17.41 7.65
N ARG A 113 -33.93 17.99 7.51
CA ARG A 113 -35.11 17.47 8.18
C ARG A 113 -35.52 16.13 7.60
N PRO A 114 -35.58 15.05 8.40
CA PRO A 114 -36.02 13.75 7.91
C PRO A 114 -37.50 13.79 7.48
N LYS A 115 -37.86 12.92 6.51
CA LYS A 115 -39.25 12.82 6.02
C LYS A 115 -40.22 12.21 7.03
N THR A 116 -39.73 11.47 8.03
CA THR A 116 -40.55 10.77 9.02
C THR A 116 -40.22 11.21 10.44
N LYS A 117 -41.23 11.23 11.31
CA LYS A 117 -41.06 11.60 12.73
C LYS A 117 -40.13 10.64 13.47
N GLU A 118 -40.15 9.35 13.11
CA GLU A 118 -39.26 8.36 13.72
C GLU A 118 -37.80 8.63 13.35
N ALA A 119 -37.52 9.11 12.13
CA ALA A 119 -36.17 9.47 11.73
C ALA A 119 -35.71 10.79 12.36
N GLU A 120 -36.61 11.77 12.49
CA GLU A 120 -36.36 13.02 13.22
C GLU A 120 -36.03 12.74 14.69
N SER A 121 -36.83 11.90 15.36
CA SER A 121 -36.57 11.49 16.74
C SER A 121 -35.21 10.80 16.90
N ARG A 122 -34.80 9.97 15.94
CA ARG A 122 -33.48 9.33 15.96
C ARG A 122 -32.33 10.31 15.80
N GLU A 123 -32.47 11.33 14.95
CA GLU A 123 -31.44 12.37 14.79
C GLU A 123 -31.33 13.27 16.03
N LEU A 124 -32.45 13.58 16.68
CA LEU A 124 -32.47 14.28 17.97
C LEU A 124 -31.74 13.47 19.06
N ASP A 125 -32.04 12.18 19.18
CA ASP A 125 -31.37 11.29 20.14
C ASP A 125 -29.86 11.23 19.89
N LYS A 126 -29.45 11.12 18.63
CA LYS A 126 -28.05 11.14 18.20
C LYS A 126 -27.35 12.43 18.60
N ILE A 127 -27.96 13.59 18.36
CA ILE A 127 -27.36 14.88 18.71
C ILE A 127 -27.28 15.05 20.22
N GLN A 128 -28.35 14.71 20.95
CA GLN A 128 -28.34 14.74 22.40
C GLN A 128 -27.25 13.82 22.98
N PHE A 129 -27.08 12.63 22.40
CA PHE A 129 -25.99 11.73 22.77
C PHE A 129 -24.61 12.36 22.54
N LEU A 130 -24.38 13.01 21.38
CA LEU A 130 -23.11 13.68 21.05
C LEU A 130 -22.83 14.89 21.95
N VAL A 131 -23.87 15.64 22.34
CA VAL A 131 -23.78 16.74 23.32
C VAL A 131 -23.33 16.20 24.68
N LEU A 132 -24.00 15.15 25.19
CA LEU A 132 -23.62 14.51 26.46
C LEU A 132 -22.21 13.92 26.40
N GLU A 133 -21.82 13.38 25.24
CA GLU A 133 -20.49 12.84 25.02
C GLU A 133 -19.43 13.94 25.10
N GLU A 134 -19.62 15.10 24.45
CA GLU A 134 -18.74 16.28 24.52
C GLU A 134 -18.50 16.72 25.97
N PHE A 135 -19.56 16.80 26.78
CA PHE A 135 -19.50 17.18 28.19
C PHE A 135 -19.20 16.01 29.14
N SER A 136 -18.80 14.85 28.64
CA SER A 136 -18.32 13.72 29.47
C SER A 136 -16.85 13.36 29.20
N ARG A 137 -16.26 13.99 28.17
CA ARG A 137 -14.88 13.77 27.74
C ARG A 137 -13.89 14.24 28.80
N SER A 138 -12.77 13.53 28.92
CA SER A 138 -11.71 13.91 29.86
C SER A 138 -11.18 15.32 29.55
N PRO A 139 -10.93 16.17 30.56
CA PRO A 139 -10.38 17.51 30.37
C PRO A 139 -8.95 17.52 29.80
N ARG A 140 -8.33 16.34 29.63
CA ARG A 140 -7.04 16.19 28.93
C ARG A 140 -7.18 16.20 27.41
N LEU A 141 -8.39 16.04 26.87
CA LEU A 141 -8.66 16.13 25.43
C LEU A 141 -8.75 17.62 25.06
N ARG A 142 -7.64 18.18 24.58
CA ARG A 142 -7.43 19.64 24.34
C ARG A 142 -8.29 20.27 23.23
N MET A 143 -9.29 19.56 22.72
CA MET A 143 -10.14 20.01 21.59
C MET A 143 -11.60 20.23 22.00
N THR A 144 -11.97 19.92 23.24
CA THR A 144 -13.33 20.14 23.74
C THR A 144 -13.53 21.59 24.13
N LEU A 145 -14.79 22.03 24.12
CA LEU A 145 -15.16 23.40 24.46
C LEU A 145 -14.76 23.78 25.90
N GLU A 146 -14.91 22.87 26.86
CA GLU A 146 -14.47 23.09 28.25
C GLU A 146 -12.95 23.10 28.40
N ALA A 147 -12.23 22.19 27.72
CA ALA A 147 -10.77 22.14 27.81
C ALA A 147 -10.09 23.36 27.19
N LEU A 148 -10.75 24.01 26.23
CA LEU A 148 -10.30 25.26 25.60
C LEU A 148 -10.66 26.52 26.41
N GLY A 149 -11.44 26.39 27.47
CA GLY A 149 -11.87 27.55 28.25
C GLY A 149 -12.97 28.37 27.57
N LEU A 150 -13.77 27.80 26.66
CA LEU A 150 -14.80 28.54 25.92
C LEU A 150 -16.16 28.57 26.65
N LEU A 151 -16.54 27.46 27.27
CA LEU A 151 -17.74 27.31 28.09
C LEU A 151 -17.53 26.22 29.13
N THR A 152 -18.34 26.18 30.18
CA THR A 152 -18.26 25.19 31.26
C THR A 152 -19.64 24.62 31.57
N VAL A 153 -19.67 23.41 32.13
CA VAL A 153 -20.85 22.96 32.86
C VAL A 153 -20.95 23.71 34.20
N ASN A 154 -22.12 24.28 34.45
CA ASN A 154 -22.56 24.68 35.77
C ASN A 154 -23.63 23.70 36.27
N TYR A 155 -23.87 23.72 37.57
CA TYR A 155 -24.88 22.88 38.21
C TYR A 155 -25.94 23.82 38.80
N GLY A 156 -27.14 23.81 38.22
CA GLY A 156 -28.18 24.77 38.56
C GLY A 156 -28.55 24.71 40.04
N ARG A 157 -28.73 25.87 40.67
CA ARG A 157 -29.07 26.03 42.10
C ARG A 157 -28.02 25.53 43.10
N LEU A 158 -26.76 25.36 42.70
CA LEU A 158 -25.70 24.91 43.62
C LEU A 158 -25.55 25.82 44.85
N GLU A 159 -25.72 27.13 44.66
CA GLU A 159 -25.62 28.13 45.73
C GLU A 159 -26.71 27.98 46.80
N GLU A 160 -27.86 27.40 46.47
CA GLU A 160 -28.94 27.15 47.45
C GLU A 160 -28.52 26.13 48.51
N LEU A 161 -27.51 25.30 48.23
CA LEU A 161 -26.95 24.36 49.21
C LEU A 161 -26.44 25.05 50.48
N ARG A 162 -26.06 26.34 50.41
CA ARG A 162 -25.66 27.14 51.58
C ARG A 162 -26.73 27.18 52.66
N ASN A 163 -28.00 27.06 52.27
CA ASN A 163 -29.14 27.11 53.19
C ASN A 163 -29.43 25.76 53.86
N GLU A 164 -28.84 24.68 53.38
CA GLU A 164 -29.12 23.33 53.86
C GLU A 164 -28.42 23.04 55.19
N GLU A 165 -29.15 22.43 56.12
CA GLU A 165 -28.63 22.08 57.45
C GLU A 165 -27.40 21.17 57.34
N LYS A 166 -27.47 20.12 56.51
CA LYS A 166 -26.35 19.20 56.25
C LYS A 166 -25.12 19.88 55.66
N PHE A 167 -25.30 20.95 54.88
CA PHE A 167 -24.18 21.68 54.34
C PHE A 167 -23.45 22.45 55.45
N LYS A 168 -24.20 23.11 56.36
CA LYS A 168 -23.67 23.77 57.55
C LYS A 168 -23.01 22.78 58.54
N GLU A 169 -23.58 21.59 58.69
CA GLU A 169 -22.98 20.50 59.46
C GLU A 169 -21.60 20.09 58.92
N ILE A 170 -21.46 19.95 57.60
CA ILE A 170 -20.16 19.61 56.98
C ILE A 170 -19.15 20.74 57.19
N LEU A 171 -19.55 22.00 57.06
CA LEU A 171 -18.65 23.14 57.31
C LEU A 171 -18.08 23.12 58.74
N SER A 172 -18.95 22.97 59.73
CA SER A 172 -18.56 22.95 61.14
C SER A 172 -17.74 21.71 61.52
N ALA A 173 -18.07 20.54 60.97
CA ALA A 173 -17.39 19.28 61.29
C ALA A 173 -15.94 19.22 60.79
N TYR A 174 -15.61 19.91 59.69
CA TYR A 174 -14.27 19.83 59.07
C TYR A 174 -13.52 21.18 59.01
N ASN A 175 -14.11 22.25 59.55
CA ASN A 175 -13.53 23.61 59.57
C ASN A 175 -13.11 24.09 58.16
N ILE A 176 -14.05 24.02 57.22
CA ILE A 176 -13.87 24.42 55.82
C ILE A 176 -14.66 25.69 55.56
N GLU A 177 -14.10 26.61 54.79
CA GLU A 177 -14.81 27.81 54.32
C GLU A 177 -15.96 27.46 53.38
N GLU A 178 -17.05 28.20 53.46
CA GLU A 178 -18.27 27.97 52.67
C GLU A 178 -17.99 27.83 51.16
N GLU A 179 -17.19 28.76 50.64
CA GLU A 179 -16.80 28.81 49.24
C GLU A 179 -15.89 27.64 48.82
N ASP A 180 -15.04 27.16 49.73
CA ASP A 180 -14.15 26.02 49.46
C ASP A 180 -14.93 24.69 49.44
N LEU A 181 -16.01 24.56 50.24
CA LEU A 181 -16.91 23.40 50.18
C LEU A 181 -17.70 23.36 48.88
N LEU A 182 -18.26 24.49 48.42
CA LEU A 182 -18.97 24.56 47.14
C LEU A 182 -18.07 24.22 45.95
N LYS A 183 -16.85 24.76 45.91
CA LYS A 183 -15.84 24.38 44.91
C LYS A 183 -15.54 22.88 44.94
N THR A 184 -15.49 22.28 46.12
CA THR A 184 -15.26 20.84 46.27
C THR A 184 -16.42 20.02 45.73
N ILE A 185 -17.65 20.41 46.03
CA ILE A 185 -18.87 19.80 45.48
C ILE A 185 -18.86 19.86 43.95
N ARG A 186 -18.56 21.04 43.38
CA ARG A 186 -18.47 21.21 41.92
C ARG A 186 -17.40 20.30 41.31
N VAL A 187 -16.22 20.23 41.93
CA VAL A 187 -15.14 19.31 41.50
C VAL A 187 -15.59 17.85 41.57
N PHE A 188 -16.36 17.44 42.58
CA PHE A 188 -16.86 16.06 42.68
C PHE A 188 -17.75 15.72 41.49
N LEU A 189 -18.73 16.58 41.20
CA LEU A 189 -19.64 16.40 40.06
C LEU A 189 -18.85 16.38 38.74
N ASP A 190 -17.87 17.28 38.56
CA ASP A 190 -16.99 17.29 37.39
C ASP A 190 -16.17 15.99 37.26
N GLU A 191 -15.55 15.51 38.34
CA GLU A 191 -14.77 14.26 38.31
C GLU A 191 -15.63 13.05 37.98
N MET A 192 -16.89 13.01 38.46
CA MET A 192 -17.84 11.98 38.11
C MET A 192 -18.24 12.07 36.63
N ARG A 193 -18.60 13.26 36.17
CA ARG A 193 -18.99 13.58 34.78
C ARG A 193 -17.90 13.23 33.77
N PHE A 194 -16.65 13.66 34.00
CA PHE A 194 -15.49 13.37 33.14
C PHE A 194 -15.10 11.89 33.07
N ARG A 195 -15.69 11.05 33.92
CA ARG A 195 -15.58 9.59 33.86
C ARG A 195 -16.78 8.92 33.19
N ARG A 196 -17.68 9.70 32.59
CA ARG A 196 -18.95 9.25 31.98
C ARG A 196 -19.96 8.70 32.98
N ALA A 197 -19.97 9.23 34.21
CA ALA A 197 -21.01 8.94 35.19
C ALA A 197 -22.10 10.02 35.14
N ILE A 198 -22.86 10.05 34.05
CA ILE A 198 -23.99 10.97 33.82
C ILE A 198 -25.26 10.14 33.70
N TYR A 199 -26.28 10.54 34.45
CA TYR A 199 -27.61 10.00 34.32
C TYR A 199 -28.38 10.79 33.24
N HIS A 200 -28.72 10.11 32.15
CA HIS A 200 -29.64 10.57 31.12
C HIS A 200 -30.24 9.34 30.43
N PRO A 201 -31.52 9.28 30.05
CA PRO A 201 -32.11 8.09 29.43
C PRO A 201 -31.29 7.50 28.26
N LEU A 202 -30.67 8.36 27.44
CA LEU A 202 -29.81 7.97 26.31
C LEU A 202 -28.34 7.65 26.66
N TYR A 203 -27.87 7.95 27.87
CA TYR A 203 -26.44 7.88 28.25
C TYR A 203 -26.16 7.08 29.53
N SER A 204 -27.18 6.78 30.33
CA SER A 204 -27.08 5.96 31.54
C SER A 204 -26.77 4.48 31.25
N LYS A 205 -26.88 4.06 29.99
CA LYS A 205 -26.48 2.75 29.48
C LYS A 205 -25.72 2.94 28.17
N ARG A 206 -24.79 2.04 27.87
CA ARG A 206 -24.14 2.03 26.55
C ARG A 206 -25.21 1.73 25.47
N PRO A 207 -25.38 2.58 24.45
CA PRO A 207 -26.26 2.25 23.33
C PRO A 207 -25.81 0.95 22.67
N ASP A 208 -26.77 0.10 22.29
CA ASP A 208 -26.45 -1.15 21.62
C ASP A 208 -25.89 -0.90 20.21
N ARG A 209 -25.28 -1.94 19.62
CA ARG A 209 -24.62 -1.83 18.32
C ARG A 209 -25.56 -1.39 17.19
N ARG A 210 -26.83 -1.82 17.18
CA ARG A 210 -27.78 -1.43 16.14
C ARG A 210 -28.14 0.04 16.26
N THR A 211 -28.30 0.54 17.49
CA THR A 211 -28.54 1.95 17.77
C THR A 211 -27.37 2.83 17.31
N LEU A 212 -26.13 2.46 17.65
CA LEU A 212 -24.93 3.17 17.19
C LEU A 212 -24.78 3.16 15.66
N GLU A 213 -25.05 2.01 15.03
CA GLU A 213 -25.04 1.87 13.57
C GLU A 213 -26.12 2.75 12.91
N ALA A 214 -27.31 2.84 13.49
CA ALA A 214 -28.39 3.71 13.01
C ALA A 214 -28.05 5.20 13.15
N TRP A 215 -27.37 5.59 14.24
CA TRP A 215 -26.88 6.96 14.43
C TRP A 215 -25.63 7.29 13.60
N GLY A 216 -25.00 6.29 12.99
CA GLY A 216 -23.73 6.46 12.28
C GLY A 216 -22.55 6.81 13.18
N ILE A 217 -22.62 6.47 14.48
CA ILE A 217 -21.58 6.77 15.48
C ILE A 217 -20.71 5.53 15.72
N SER A 218 -19.39 5.69 15.69
CA SER A 218 -18.44 4.68 16.18
C SER A 218 -17.92 5.08 17.56
N LEU A 219 -18.00 4.15 18.52
CA LEU A 219 -17.44 4.35 19.86
C LEU A 219 -16.19 3.47 20.04
N PRO A 220 -15.12 4.00 20.66
CA PRO A 220 -13.93 3.21 20.96
C PRO A 220 -14.24 1.91 21.71
N ARG A 221 -13.45 0.85 21.48
CA ARG A 221 -13.62 -0.44 22.18
C ARG A 221 -13.58 -0.30 23.70
N ASN A 222 -12.77 0.62 24.22
CA ASN A 222 -12.64 0.91 25.65
C ASN A 222 -13.62 1.98 26.16
N TRP A 223 -14.55 2.46 25.34
CA TRP A 223 -15.59 3.39 25.78
C TRP A 223 -16.52 2.67 26.76
N LYS A 224 -16.67 3.22 27.96
CA LYS A 224 -17.49 2.65 29.03
C LYS A 224 -18.15 3.79 29.78
N ILE A 225 -19.43 3.64 30.06
CA ILE A 225 -20.10 4.50 31.03
C ILE A 225 -19.63 4.12 32.44
N ALA A 226 -19.82 5.04 33.39
CA ALA A 226 -19.36 4.82 34.75
C ALA A 226 -20.44 5.01 35.79
N VAL A 227 -20.23 4.38 36.94
CA VAL A 227 -20.97 4.62 38.18
C VAL A 227 -20.00 4.75 39.35
N PHE A 228 -20.38 5.55 40.33
CA PHE A 228 -19.67 5.63 41.60
C PHE A 228 -20.43 4.84 42.66
N SER A 229 -19.77 3.89 43.31
CA SER A 229 -20.42 2.98 44.26
C SER A 229 -19.72 2.99 45.61
N MET A 230 -20.47 2.60 46.64
CA MET A 230 -19.94 2.30 47.98
C MET A 230 -19.11 1.01 48.01
N SER A 231 -19.07 0.24 46.92
CA SER A 231 -18.19 -0.92 46.82
C SER A 231 -16.72 -0.48 46.93
N LYS A 232 -15.93 -1.18 47.75
CA LYS A 232 -14.51 -0.85 48.00
C LYS A 232 -13.56 -1.24 46.85
N ARG A 233 -14.08 -1.82 45.76
CA ARG A 233 -13.26 -2.29 44.63
C ARG A 233 -13.63 -1.58 43.35
N ARG A 234 -12.60 -1.07 42.66
CA ARG A 234 -12.71 -0.69 41.26
C ARG A 234 -12.89 -1.94 40.41
N GLU A 235 -13.99 -1.99 39.67
CA GLU A 235 -14.32 -3.11 38.81
C GLU A 235 -14.53 -2.61 37.38
N THR A 236 -14.03 -3.40 36.42
CA THR A 236 -14.08 -3.06 35.00
C THR A 236 -14.87 -4.14 34.28
N LEU A 237 -16.14 -3.86 34.00
CA LEU A 237 -17.02 -4.75 33.25
C LEU A 237 -16.91 -4.49 31.75
N ARG A 238 -17.58 -5.31 30.92
CA ARG A 238 -17.53 -5.19 29.45
C ARG A 238 -17.94 -3.80 28.96
N GLU A 239 -19.08 -3.30 29.44
CA GLU A 239 -19.69 -2.03 28.98
C GLU A 239 -19.64 -0.91 30.03
N HIS A 240 -19.23 -1.24 31.26
CA HIS A 240 -19.37 -0.38 32.42
C HIS A 240 -18.09 -0.32 33.24
N GLN A 241 -17.85 0.82 33.88
CA GLN A 241 -16.76 1.03 34.82
C GLN A 241 -17.32 1.40 36.20
N ILE A 242 -16.99 0.63 37.22
CA ILE A 242 -17.37 0.91 38.59
C ILE A 242 -16.19 1.60 39.29
N TYR A 243 -16.41 2.81 39.77
CA TYR A 243 -15.46 3.55 40.60
C TYR A 243 -15.89 3.51 42.06
N PRO A 244 -14.99 3.15 42.99
CA PRO A 244 -15.27 3.26 44.40
C PRO A 244 -15.32 4.74 44.81
N LEU A 245 -16.29 5.11 45.66
CA LEU A 245 -16.31 6.42 46.32
C LEU A 245 -15.11 6.54 47.27
N THR A 246 -14.84 5.48 48.05
CA THR A 246 -13.76 5.40 49.03
C THR A 246 -12.93 4.13 48.84
N SER A 247 -11.61 4.20 49.05
CA SER A 247 -10.66 3.18 48.57
C SER A 247 -10.52 1.97 49.50
N GLY A 248 -10.83 2.15 50.79
CA GLY A 248 -10.67 1.10 51.80
C GLY A 248 -9.26 0.48 51.90
N GLY A 249 -8.23 1.11 51.32
CA GLY A 249 -6.86 0.59 51.18
C GLY A 249 -5.83 1.71 50.93
N PRO A 250 -4.55 1.41 50.64
CA PRO A 250 -3.47 2.41 50.61
C PRO A 250 -3.50 3.35 49.39
N VAL A 251 -4.30 3.05 48.36
CA VAL A 251 -4.38 3.83 47.12
C VAL A 251 -5.63 4.69 47.11
N LYS A 252 -5.48 6.01 47.30
CA LYS A 252 -6.58 6.98 47.32
C LYS A 252 -7.44 6.91 46.04
N THR A 253 -8.77 6.98 46.19
CA THR A 253 -9.69 7.22 45.07
C THR A 253 -9.48 8.62 44.50
N VAL A 254 -10.16 8.91 43.40
CA VAL A 254 -10.14 10.23 42.77
C VAL A 254 -10.73 11.28 43.72
N LEU A 255 -11.88 10.98 44.33
CA LEU A 255 -12.55 11.90 45.26
C LEU A 255 -11.71 12.07 46.54
N GLU A 256 -11.14 11.00 47.09
CA GLU A 256 -10.20 11.10 48.22
C GLU A 256 -8.98 11.95 47.90
N SER A 257 -8.48 11.88 46.66
CA SER A 257 -7.38 12.74 46.20
C SER A 257 -7.80 14.21 46.06
N VAL A 258 -9.05 14.50 45.73
CA VAL A 258 -9.58 15.88 45.66
C VAL A 258 -9.60 16.48 47.08
N VAL A 259 -10.27 15.78 48.00
CA VAL A 259 -10.45 16.23 49.39
C VAL A 259 -9.09 16.48 50.05
N HIS A 260 -8.16 15.54 49.92
CA HIS A 260 -6.83 15.68 50.48
C HIS A 260 -6.05 16.88 49.89
N LYS A 261 -6.21 17.18 48.60
CA LYS A 261 -5.50 18.29 47.95
C LYS A 261 -6.06 19.66 48.31
N LEU A 262 -7.38 19.77 48.47
CA LEU A 262 -8.06 21.04 48.74
C LEU A 262 -8.09 21.36 50.24
N HIS A 263 -8.32 20.34 51.08
CA HIS A 263 -8.58 20.52 52.52
C HIS A 263 -7.56 19.88 53.44
N GLY A 264 -6.62 19.07 52.92
CA GLY A 264 -5.63 18.37 53.74
C GLY A 264 -6.16 17.17 54.54
N ILE A 265 -7.47 16.93 54.55
CA ILE A 265 -8.11 15.81 55.25
C ILE A 265 -7.56 14.48 54.70
N SER A 266 -7.36 13.50 55.58
CA SER A 266 -6.80 12.20 55.21
C SER A 266 -7.39 11.06 56.04
N GLY A 267 -7.11 9.81 55.67
CA GLY A 267 -7.57 8.63 56.42
C GLY A 267 -9.08 8.43 56.38
N SER A 268 -9.64 7.90 57.47
CA SER A 268 -11.07 7.56 57.59
C SER A 268 -11.99 8.78 57.59
N GLU A 269 -11.49 9.96 57.96
CA GLU A 269 -12.23 11.23 57.90
C GLU A 269 -12.54 11.64 56.46
N THR A 270 -11.64 11.36 55.51
CA THR A 270 -11.90 11.62 54.09
C THR A 270 -13.09 10.80 53.58
N GLY A 271 -13.22 9.55 54.02
CA GLY A 271 -14.34 8.69 53.65
C GLY A 271 -15.67 9.24 54.18
N ARG A 272 -15.72 9.61 55.47
CA ARG A 272 -16.91 10.21 56.09
C ARG A 272 -17.30 11.53 55.41
N PHE A 273 -16.34 12.39 55.10
CA PHE A 273 -16.57 13.62 54.35
C PHE A 273 -17.24 13.35 52.99
N ILE A 274 -16.69 12.40 52.21
CA ILE A 274 -17.23 12.03 50.91
C ILE A 274 -18.66 11.49 51.05
N GLU A 275 -18.92 10.63 52.03
CA GLU A 275 -20.25 10.06 52.28
C GLU A 275 -21.28 11.15 52.62
N GLN A 276 -20.95 12.09 53.50
CA GLN A 276 -21.85 13.19 53.87
C GLN A 276 -22.16 14.11 52.66
N VAL A 277 -21.14 14.47 51.87
CA VAL A 277 -21.33 15.27 50.65
C VAL A 277 -22.18 14.52 49.63
N VAL A 278 -21.92 13.23 49.41
CA VAL A 278 -22.69 12.42 48.46
C VAL A 278 -24.14 12.26 48.88
N LEU A 279 -24.43 12.10 50.18
CA LEU A 279 -25.79 12.06 50.71
C LEU A 279 -26.53 13.37 50.45
N LEU A 280 -25.91 14.52 50.75
CA LEU A 280 -26.47 15.84 50.45
C LEU A 280 -26.81 15.98 48.96
N LEU A 281 -25.87 15.61 48.08
CA LEU A 281 -26.07 15.71 46.62
C LEU A 281 -27.15 14.76 46.09
N LYS A 282 -27.32 13.60 46.71
CA LYS A 282 -28.39 12.66 46.38
C LYS A 282 -29.76 13.22 46.77
N GLU A 283 -29.88 13.75 48.00
CA GLU A 283 -31.15 14.31 48.50
C GLU A 283 -31.59 15.54 47.72
N LYS A 284 -30.65 16.35 47.26
CA LYS A 284 -30.92 17.56 46.46
C LYS A 284 -31.01 17.31 44.95
N GLY A 285 -30.92 16.05 44.51
CA GLY A 285 -31.19 15.67 43.12
C GLY A 285 -30.03 15.89 42.13
N TYR A 286 -28.84 16.26 42.60
CA TYR A 286 -27.63 16.36 41.76
C TYR A 286 -27.06 14.99 41.39
N LEU A 287 -27.25 13.99 42.25
CA LEU A 287 -26.87 12.60 42.01
C LEU A 287 -28.09 11.71 41.93
N LYS A 288 -28.17 10.87 40.90
CA LYS A 288 -29.21 9.87 40.75
C LYS A 288 -28.65 8.47 40.93
N GLU A 289 -29.40 7.65 41.66
CA GLU A 289 -29.05 6.24 41.86
C GLU A 289 -29.49 5.41 40.65
N VAL A 290 -28.58 4.56 40.18
CA VAL A 290 -28.79 3.67 39.05
C VAL A 290 -28.30 2.27 39.39
N SER A 291 -28.93 1.28 38.74
CA SER A 291 -28.53 -0.12 38.84
C SER A 291 -27.84 -0.55 37.55
N ILE A 292 -26.60 -1.02 37.67
CA ILE A 292 -25.80 -1.55 36.56
C ILE A 292 -25.34 -2.96 36.90
N GLY A 293 -25.93 -3.94 36.21
CA GLY A 293 -25.83 -5.35 36.62
C GLY A 293 -26.37 -5.51 38.05
N ASN A 294 -25.57 -6.11 38.92
CA ASN A 294 -25.91 -6.29 40.34
C ASN A 294 -25.41 -5.17 41.25
N THR A 295 -24.77 -4.13 40.70
CA THR A 295 -24.21 -3.03 41.48
C THR A 295 -25.10 -1.80 41.42
N ARG A 296 -25.47 -1.28 42.60
CA ARG A 296 -26.04 0.06 42.72
C ARG A 296 -24.92 1.10 42.77
N GLY A 297 -25.11 2.19 42.04
CA GLY A 297 -24.17 3.29 42.02
C GLY A 297 -24.84 4.60 41.65
N LEU A 298 -24.04 5.67 41.69
CA LEU A 298 -24.48 7.04 41.50
C LEU A 298 -23.92 7.61 40.20
N GLN A 299 -24.74 8.41 39.53
CA GLN A 299 -24.39 9.21 38.37
C GLN A 299 -24.88 10.65 38.56
N VAL A 300 -24.21 11.60 37.92
CA VAL A 300 -24.59 13.01 37.93
C VAL A 300 -25.88 13.20 37.14
N ASN A 301 -26.91 13.80 37.74
CA ASN A 301 -28.18 14.03 37.06
C ASN A 301 -28.03 15.10 35.97
N SER A 302 -28.33 14.75 34.72
CA SER A 302 -28.29 15.69 33.60
C SER A 302 -29.27 16.85 33.73
N GLU A 303 -30.40 16.67 34.42
CA GLU A 303 -31.37 17.75 34.71
C GLU A 303 -30.76 18.87 35.59
N ALA A 304 -29.74 18.54 36.38
CA ALA A 304 -29.04 19.52 37.20
C ALA A 304 -27.90 20.23 36.45
N MET A 305 -27.61 19.82 35.20
CA MET A 305 -26.50 20.35 34.41
C MET A 305 -27.00 21.45 33.46
N GLU A 306 -26.27 22.56 33.45
CA GLU A 306 -26.47 23.65 32.49
C GLU A 306 -25.13 24.07 31.90
N VAL A 307 -25.14 24.58 30.66
CA VAL A 307 -23.95 25.06 29.96
C VAL A 307 -23.93 26.57 30.02
N VAL A 308 -22.81 27.14 30.48
CA VAL A 308 -22.61 28.59 30.65
C VAL A 308 -21.26 29.02 30.07
N PRO A 309 -21.10 30.29 29.64
CA PRO A 309 -19.80 30.80 29.23
C PRO A 309 -18.84 30.83 30.44
N PHE A 310 -17.53 30.79 30.19
CA PHE A 310 -16.58 31.11 31.25
C PHE A 310 -16.56 32.63 31.50
N GLU A 311 -16.78 33.04 32.74
CA GLU A 311 -16.51 34.41 33.20
C GLU A 311 -15.01 34.60 33.47
N GLU A 312 -14.41 33.62 34.15
CA GLU A 312 -12.97 33.52 34.42
C GLU A 312 -12.46 32.12 34.07
N VAL A 313 -11.25 32.03 33.51
CA VAL A 313 -10.63 30.73 33.22
C VAL A 313 -9.29 30.60 33.94
N TRP A 314 -9.16 29.51 34.69
CA TRP A 314 -7.95 29.18 35.43
C TRP A 314 -7.33 27.90 34.86
N PHE A 315 -6.13 27.97 34.30
CA PHE A 315 -5.44 26.81 33.71
C PHE A 315 -4.30 26.32 34.60
N CYS A 316 -4.21 25.00 34.79
CA CYS A 316 -3.06 24.40 35.45
C CYS A 316 -1.83 24.40 34.53
N LYS A 317 -0.74 25.06 34.93
CA LYS A 317 0.53 25.08 34.17
C LYS A 317 1.15 23.71 33.91
N SER A 318 0.86 22.71 34.74
CA SER A 318 1.44 21.37 34.60
C SER A 318 0.61 20.42 33.73
N CYS A 319 -0.72 20.43 33.85
CA CYS A 319 -1.59 19.48 33.14
C CYS A 319 -2.59 20.12 32.17
N THR A 320 -2.56 21.45 32.04
CA THR A 320 -3.39 22.26 31.14
C THR A 320 -4.90 22.08 31.31
N ARG A 321 -5.36 21.62 32.47
CA ARG A 321 -6.80 21.58 32.77
C ARG A 321 -7.32 22.99 33.06
N ALA A 322 -8.41 23.35 32.39
CA ALA A 322 -9.20 24.54 32.66
C ALA A 322 -10.13 24.33 33.86
N TYR A 323 -10.33 25.38 34.64
CA TYR A 323 -11.25 25.47 35.76
C TYR A 323 -12.03 26.80 35.67
N PRO A 324 -13.34 26.81 35.94
CA PRO A 324 -14.15 28.03 35.92
C PRO A 324 -14.07 28.82 37.24
N TYR A 325 -13.16 28.44 38.13
CA TYR A 325 -12.96 29.03 39.44
C TYR A 325 -11.53 28.81 39.90
N LYS A 326 -11.05 29.71 40.76
CA LYS A 326 -9.73 29.62 41.38
C LYS A 326 -9.66 28.45 42.37
N LEU A 327 -8.67 27.58 42.20
CA LEU A 327 -8.32 26.51 43.14
C LEU A 327 -6.90 26.68 43.69
N LYS A 328 -6.71 26.35 44.96
CA LYS A 328 -5.39 26.40 45.63
C LYS A 328 -4.38 25.41 45.03
N LYS A 329 -4.85 24.25 44.54
CA LYS A 329 -4.05 23.19 43.90
C LYS A 329 -4.82 22.52 42.77
N CYS A 330 -4.11 21.99 41.77
CA CYS A 330 -4.76 21.23 40.72
C CYS A 330 -5.24 19.87 41.25
N VAL A 331 -6.54 19.63 41.14
CA VAL A 331 -7.19 18.39 41.62
C VAL A 331 -7.00 17.19 40.69
N THR A 332 -6.45 17.39 39.48
CA THR A 332 -6.14 16.29 38.57
C THR A 332 -5.26 15.24 39.28
N TYR A 333 -5.63 13.96 39.17
CA TYR A 333 -4.94 12.86 39.84
C TYR A 333 -3.43 12.87 39.53
N ARG A 334 -2.61 12.88 40.59
CA ARG A 334 -1.13 12.97 40.56
C ARG A 334 -0.52 14.22 39.91
N CYS A 335 -1.31 15.23 39.57
CA CYS A 335 -0.77 16.51 39.10
C CYS A 335 -0.22 17.33 40.29
N PRO A 336 1.04 17.84 40.22
CA PRO A 336 1.60 18.71 41.24
C PRO A 336 1.31 20.21 41.02
N GLY A 337 0.76 20.58 39.86
CA GLY A 337 0.60 21.98 39.47
C GLY A 337 -0.51 22.73 40.19
N THR A 338 -0.54 24.04 39.94
CA THR A 338 -1.55 24.97 40.46
C THR A 338 -2.23 25.69 39.30
N PRO A 339 -3.57 25.85 39.33
CA PRO A 339 -4.28 26.69 38.36
C PRO A 339 -3.94 28.16 38.53
N GLU A 340 -3.66 28.83 37.41
CA GLU A 340 -3.43 30.27 37.36
C GLU A 340 -4.40 30.91 36.37
N GLU A 341 -4.68 32.20 36.57
CA GLU A 341 -5.54 32.97 35.68
C GLU A 341 -4.94 32.97 34.27
N TRP A 342 -5.79 32.75 33.27
CA TRP A 342 -5.35 32.59 31.90
C TRP A 342 -6.33 33.25 30.95
N LYS A 343 -5.78 33.95 29.96
CA LYS A 343 -6.57 34.50 28.86
C LYS A 343 -6.51 33.52 27.69
N ILE A 344 -7.68 33.22 27.12
CA ILE A 344 -7.81 32.31 25.97
C ILE A 344 -6.83 32.77 24.88
N GLU A 345 -5.93 31.86 24.51
CA GLU A 345 -4.85 32.16 23.57
C GLU A 345 -5.43 32.23 22.15
N ARG A 346 -5.35 33.42 21.54
CA ARG A 346 -5.88 33.67 20.19
C ARG A 346 -5.22 32.82 19.09
N GLY A 347 -4.08 32.20 19.36
CA GLY A 347 -3.36 31.32 18.44
C GLY A 347 -3.81 29.86 18.42
N ASN A 348 -4.74 29.43 19.28
CA ASN A 348 -5.23 28.05 19.27
C ASN A 348 -6.21 27.83 18.11
N PHE A 349 -5.86 26.92 17.18
CA PHE A 349 -6.67 26.58 16.00
C PHE A 349 -8.14 26.29 16.35
N TYR A 350 -8.40 25.39 17.30
CA TYR A 350 -9.78 24.99 17.63
C TYR A 350 -10.55 26.15 18.26
N ALA A 351 -9.94 26.87 19.20
CA ALA A 351 -10.58 28.04 19.82
C ALA A 351 -10.90 29.12 18.77
N TYR A 352 -9.98 29.38 17.84
CA TYR A 352 -10.18 30.33 16.76
C TYR A 352 -11.35 29.91 15.86
N HIS A 353 -11.37 28.67 15.36
CA HIS A 353 -12.41 28.22 14.45
C HIS A 353 -13.78 28.02 15.10
N TYR A 354 -13.84 27.60 16.37
CA TYR A 354 -15.11 27.49 17.09
C TYR A 354 -15.77 28.84 17.36
N THR A 355 -14.98 29.91 17.48
CA THR A 355 -15.47 31.23 17.91
C THR A 355 -15.61 32.25 16.78
N LYS A 356 -14.81 32.14 15.71
CA LYS A 356 -14.76 33.15 14.63
C LYS A 356 -15.52 32.77 13.37
N HIS A 357 -15.61 31.49 13.05
CA HIS A 357 -16.27 31.04 11.82
C HIS A 357 -17.70 30.62 12.12
N GLU A 358 -18.59 30.90 11.19
CA GLU A 358 -19.93 30.31 11.25
C GLU A 358 -19.85 28.79 11.10
N PRO A 359 -20.74 28.04 11.78
CA PRO A 359 -20.86 26.60 11.56
C PRO A 359 -21.16 26.31 10.08
N ILE A 360 -20.36 25.44 9.45
CA ILE A 360 -20.56 25.01 8.06
C ILE A 360 -20.91 23.51 8.00
N GLY A 361 -21.81 23.12 7.11
CA GLY A 361 -22.07 21.70 6.81
C GLY A 361 -21.05 21.18 5.81
N ILE A 362 -20.21 20.21 6.21
CA ILE A 362 -19.37 19.46 5.27
C ILE A 362 -19.96 18.06 5.15
N LYS A 363 -20.45 17.73 3.96
CA LYS A 363 -20.94 16.40 3.60
C LYS A 363 -19.92 15.74 2.69
N VAL A 364 -19.34 14.66 3.18
CA VAL A 364 -18.22 13.96 2.54
C VAL A 364 -18.71 12.63 1.97
N ALA A 365 -18.31 12.30 0.74
CA ALA A 365 -18.48 10.94 0.20
C ALA A 365 -17.18 10.42 -0.42
N GLU A 366 -17.10 9.08 -0.50
CA GLU A 366 -16.12 8.39 -1.32
C GLU A 366 -16.61 8.34 -2.77
N HIS A 367 -15.71 8.64 -3.70
CA HIS A 367 -15.91 8.46 -5.13
C HIS A 367 -14.78 7.61 -5.71
N SER A 368 -14.97 6.29 -5.70
CA SER A 368 -14.01 5.33 -6.21
C SER A 368 -14.74 4.22 -6.97
N SER A 369 -14.02 3.42 -7.75
CA SER A 369 -14.62 2.28 -8.44
C SER A 369 -15.11 1.16 -7.50
N GLN A 370 -14.95 1.30 -6.17
CA GLN A 370 -15.53 0.38 -5.17
C GLN A 370 -16.98 0.75 -4.80
N VAL A 371 -17.38 1.98 -5.12
CA VAL A 371 -18.73 2.50 -4.91
C VAL A 371 -19.57 2.16 -6.16
N PRO A 372 -20.78 1.58 -5.98
CA PRO A 372 -21.67 1.25 -7.11
C PRO A 372 -21.92 2.46 -8.00
N ILE A 373 -22.14 2.22 -9.29
CA ILE A 373 -22.26 3.30 -10.27
C ILE A 373 -23.48 4.18 -9.99
N GLU A 374 -24.60 3.60 -9.58
CA GLU A 374 -25.83 4.33 -9.26
C GLU A 374 -25.62 5.27 -8.07
N VAL A 375 -24.87 4.81 -7.07
CA VAL A 375 -24.53 5.60 -5.88
C VAL A 375 -23.56 6.73 -6.22
N ARG A 376 -22.58 6.49 -7.11
CA ARG A 376 -21.66 7.53 -7.59
C ARG A 376 -22.39 8.63 -8.35
N GLN A 377 -23.32 8.27 -9.23
CA GLN A 377 -24.16 9.24 -9.95
C GLN A 377 -24.97 10.12 -8.99
N THR A 378 -25.57 9.53 -7.94
CA THR A 378 -26.24 10.31 -6.90
C THR A 378 -25.28 11.28 -6.21
N TYR A 379 -24.06 10.86 -5.88
CA TYR A 379 -23.06 11.74 -5.27
C TYR A 379 -22.57 12.85 -6.20
N GLU A 380 -22.45 12.57 -7.50
CA GLU A 380 -22.12 13.56 -8.54
C GLU A 380 -23.23 14.62 -8.66
N GLU A 381 -24.51 14.21 -8.69
CA GLU A 381 -25.67 15.11 -8.72
C GLU A 381 -25.77 15.97 -7.45
N GLU A 382 -25.65 15.35 -6.27
CA GLU A 382 -25.62 16.05 -4.98
C GLU A 382 -24.47 17.06 -4.91
N PHE A 383 -23.30 16.70 -5.47
CA PHE A 383 -22.13 17.58 -5.49
C PHE A 383 -22.30 18.75 -6.47
N SER A 384 -22.86 18.48 -7.66
CA SER A 384 -23.13 19.51 -8.66
C SER A 384 -24.09 20.58 -8.09
N ASN A 385 -25.19 20.14 -7.47
CA ASN A 385 -26.22 20.99 -6.87
C ASN A 385 -25.82 21.60 -5.50
N GLY A 386 -24.64 21.27 -4.96
CA GLY A 386 -24.13 21.82 -3.69
C GLY A 386 -24.71 21.19 -2.41
N ASN A 387 -25.62 20.22 -2.53
CA ASN A 387 -26.12 19.44 -1.40
C ASN A 387 -25.02 18.63 -0.72
N ARG A 388 -24.02 18.23 -1.50
CA ARG A 388 -22.75 17.65 -1.06
C ARG A 388 -21.62 18.54 -1.52
N ASN A 389 -20.57 18.64 -0.73
CA ASN A 389 -19.54 19.65 -0.98
C ASN A 389 -18.11 19.15 -0.87
N VAL A 390 -17.93 17.88 -0.46
CA VAL A 390 -16.62 17.21 -0.53
C VAL A 390 -16.77 15.82 -1.12
N LEU A 391 -16.02 15.55 -2.19
CA LEU A 391 -15.80 14.19 -2.70
C LEU A 391 -14.33 13.83 -2.53
N VAL A 392 -14.09 12.79 -1.74
CA VAL A 392 -12.77 12.14 -1.72
C VAL A 392 -12.77 11.14 -2.87
N CYS A 393 -11.86 11.29 -3.82
CA CYS A 393 -11.88 10.53 -5.06
C CYS A 393 -10.56 9.85 -5.40
N THR A 394 -10.65 8.80 -6.20
CA THR A 394 -9.51 8.24 -6.93
C THR A 394 -9.40 8.88 -8.31
N PRO A 395 -8.58 8.37 -9.25
CA PRO A 395 -8.58 8.86 -10.64
C PRO A 395 -9.93 8.79 -11.38
N THR A 396 -11.01 8.30 -10.74
CA THR A 396 -12.36 8.25 -11.32
C THR A 396 -12.93 9.64 -11.65
N LEU A 397 -12.44 10.70 -11.01
CA LEU A 397 -12.81 12.09 -11.32
C LEU A 397 -11.65 12.87 -11.98
N GLU A 398 -10.57 12.20 -12.41
CA GLU A 398 -9.53 12.86 -13.21
C GLU A 398 -10.06 13.23 -14.59
N LEU A 399 -10.85 12.37 -15.23
CA LEU A 399 -11.36 12.55 -16.59
C LEU A 399 -12.88 12.33 -16.69
N GLY A 400 -13.56 13.07 -17.57
CA GLY A 400 -14.86 12.67 -18.14
C GLY A 400 -16.18 13.04 -17.44
N VAL A 401 -16.20 13.47 -16.17
CA VAL A 401 -17.46 13.85 -15.50
C VAL A 401 -17.64 15.37 -15.45
N ASP A 402 -18.81 15.86 -15.88
CA ASP A 402 -19.23 17.25 -15.74
C ASP A 402 -19.92 17.47 -14.40
N ILE A 403 -19.11 17.76 -13.38
CA ILE A 403 -19.55 18.11 -12.02
C ILE A 403 -19.52 19.62 -11.77
N GLY A 404 -19.48 20.42 -12.84
CA GLY A 404 -19.22 21.85 -12.77
C GLY A 404 -17.77 22.18 -12.41
N GLN A 405 -17.47 23.47 -12.36
CA GLN A 405 -16.13 23.98 -12.09
C GLN A 405 -15.94 24.28 -10.61
N LEU A 406 -14.72 24.06 -10.12
CA LEU A 406 -14.36 24.27 -8.72
C LEU A 406 -13.39 25.44 -8.58
N VAL A 407 -13.39 26.04 -7.39
CA VAL A 407 -12.39 27.05 -7.00
C VAL A 407 -11.16 26.40 -6.36
N SER A 408 -11.29 25.16 -5.89
CA SER A 408 -10.21 24.46 -5.22
C SER A 408 -10.20 22.95 -5.42
N VAL A 409 -9.00 22.38 -5.40
CA VAL A 409 -8.74 20.94 -5.40
C VAL A 409 -7.65 20.63 -4.39
N ILE A 410 -7.83 19.54 -3.65
CA ILE A 410 -6.84 19.02 -2.70
C ILE A 410 -6.34 17.68 -3.22
N MET A 411 -5.03 17.44 -3.12
CA MET A 411 -4.40 16.16 -3.39
C MET A 411 -3.81 15.65 -2.07
N ARG A 412 -4.30 14.50 -1.59
CA ARG A 412 -3.87 13.90 -0.32
C ARG A 412 -2.42 13.42 -0.33
N ASN A 413 -1.89 13.18 -1.52
CA ASN A 413 -0.51 12.83 -1.77
C ASN A 413 -0.07 13.48 -3.09
N VAL A 414 1.25 13.59 -3.29
CA VAL A 414 1.77 14.00 -4.60
C VAL A 414 1.35 12.96 -5.64
N PRO A 415 0.74 13.35 -6.78
CA PRO A 415 0.32 12.43 -7.83
C PRO A 415 1.49 11.65 -8.44
N PRO A 416 1.28 10.45 -8.99
CA PRO A 416 2.36 9.60 -9.52
C PRO A 416 3.16 10.22 -10.66
N MET A 417 2.49 11.00 -11.53
CA MET A 417 3.08 11.63 -12.72
C MET A 417 2.58 13.08 -12.89
N PRO A 418 3.33 13.95 -13.58
CA PRO A 418 2.90 15.31 -13.94
C PRO A 418 1.56 15.35 -14.68
N SER A 419 1.28 14.36 -15.54
CA SER A 419 0.00 14.22 -16.25
C SER A 419 -1.18 14.07 -15.30
N ASN A 420 -1.05 13.25 -14.25
CA ASN A 420 -2.08 13.11 -13.21
C ASN A 420 -2.26 14.43 -12.44
N TYR A 421 -1.16 15.13 -12.12
CA TYR A 421 -1.24 16.43 -11.47
C TYR A 421 -2.03 17.43 -12.30
N ALA A 422 -1.69 17.59 -13.59
CA ALA A 422 -2.37 18.52 -14.48
C ALA A 422 -3.86 18.20 -14.67
N GLN A 423 -4.21 16.91 -14.82
CA GLN A 423 -5.62 16.49 -14.93
C GLN A 423 -6.42 16.78 -13.65
N ARG A 424 -5.85 16.49 -12.48
CA ARG A 424 -6.48 16.77 -11.18
C ARG A 424 -6.61 18.27 -10.92
N ALA A 425 -5.55 19.04 -11.18
CA ALA A 425 -5.51 20.49 -11.00
C ALA A 425 -6.48 21.20 -11.96
N GLY A 426 -6.59 20.73 -13.21
CA GLY A 426 -7.48 21.28 -14.23
C GLY A 426 -8.98 21.15 -13.95
N ARG A 427 -9.36 20.52 -12.82
CA ARG A 427 -10.72 20.51 -12.27
C ARG A 427 -11.13 21.81 -11.56
N ALA A 428 -10.15 22.65 -11.22
CA ALA A 428 -10.42 24.00 -10.71
C ALA A 428 -10.01 25.12 -11.69
N GLY A 429 -10.61 26.31 -11.55
CA GLY A 429 -10.05 27.55 -12.11
C GLY A 429 -10.48 27.97 -13.52
N ARG A 430 -11.61 27.47 -14.04
CA ARG A 430 -12.01 27.72 -15.45
C ARG A 430 -13.00 28.88 -15.69
N ARG A 431 -13.64 29.46 -14.65
CA ARG A 431 -14.66 30.54 -14.79
C ARG A 431 -14.18 31.90 -14.29
N GLU A 432 -13.48 31.95 -13.16
CA GLU A 432 -13.04 33.20 -12.51
C GLU A 432 -11.51 33.40 -12.51
N GLY A 433 -10.75 32.57 -13.24
CA GLY A 433 -9.32 32.72 -13.45
C GLY A 433 -8.40 32.36 -12.27
N MET A 434 -8.91 32.34 -11.03
CA MET A 434 -8.13 31.94 -9.85
C MET A 434 -8.60 30.58 -9.29
N ALA A 435 -7.63 29.71 -8.99
CA ALA A 435 -7.86 28.43 -8.33
C ALA A 435 -6.79 28.13 -7.29
N VAL A 436 -7.19 27.43 -6.23
CA VAL A 436 -6.29 26.98 -5.17
C VAL A 436 -6.10 25.46 -5.28
N ILE A 437 -4.89 25.06 -5.64
CA ILE A 437 -4.49 23.65 -5.72
C ILE A 437 -3.58 23.34 -4.54
N ILE A 438 -3.98 22.40 -3.68
CA ILE A 438 -3.21 22.03 -2.48
C ILE A 438 -2.73 20.59 -2.63
N SER A 439 -1.43 20.39 -2.77
CA SER A 439 -0.82 19.05 -2.77
C SER A 439 -0.11 18.78 -1.45
N TYR A 440 -0.59 17.77 -0.71
CA TYR A 440 0.00 17.37 0.56
C TYR A 440 1.08 16.32 0.33
N ALA A 441 2.34 16.62 0.71
CA ALA A 441 3.45 15.70 0.55
C ALA A 441 3.67 14.85 1.81
N ARG A 442 3.71 13.52 1.65
CA ARG A 442 3.99 12.58 2.75
C ARG A 442 5.51 12.36 2.94
N GLY A 443 5.88 11.70 4.03
CA GLY A 443 7.28 11.30 4.28
C GLY A 443 7.77 10.07 3.50
N ASN A 444 7.18 9.76 2.34
CA ASN A 444 7.70 8.70 1.46
C ASN A 444 8.75 9.30 0.49
N PRO A 445 9.58 8.48 -0.19
CA PRO A 445 10.61 8.99 -1.09
C PRO A 445 10.07 9.88 -2.22
N HIS A 446 8.90 9.52 -2.76
CA HIS A 446 8.28 10.20 -3.91
C HIS A 446 7.81 11.59 -3.56
N ASP A 447 6.95 11.70 -2.55
CA ASP A 447 6.39 12.97 -2.14
C ASP A 447 7.49 13.87 -1.58
N SER A 448 8.51 13.33 -0.90
CA SER A 448 9.65 14.11 -0.41
C SER A 448 10.50 14.71 -1.54
N TYR A 449 10.69 13.98 -2.64
CA TYR A 449 11.43 14.46 -3.80
C TYR A 449 10.73 15.67 -4.44
N PHE A 450 9.42 15.53 -4.73
CA PHE A 450 8.64 16.60 -5.35
C PHE A 450 8.28 17.73 -4.39
N PHE A 451 8.29 17.51 -3.07
CA PHE A 451 8.20 18.59 -2.09
C PHE A 451 9.38 19.55 -2.19
N GLN A 452 10.59 19.02 -2.43
CA GLN A 452 11.79 19.83 -2.66
C GLN A 452 11.86 20.42 -4.07
N ARG A 453 11.20 19.77 -5.04
CA ARG A 453 11.24 20.12 -6.48
C ARG A 453 9.82 20.20 -7.07
N PRO A 454 8.96 21.12 -6.59
CA PRO A 454 7.56 21.18 -7.01
C PRO A 454 7.40 21.49 -8.50
N ASN A 455 8.30 22.29 -9.08
CA ASN A 455 8.27 22.65 -10.50
C ASN A 455 8.32 21.41 -11.41
N GLU A 456 9.09 20.38 -11.06
CA GLU A 456 9.17 19.15 -11.87
C GLU A 456 7.84 18.38 -11.94
N MET A 457 6.97 18.51 -10.94
CA MET A 457 5.62 17.94 -10.97
C MET A 457 4.62 18.85 -11.69
N ILE A 458 4.73 20.17 -11.50
CA ILE A 458 3.77 21.16 -12.01
C ILE A 458 3.97 21.42 -13.51
N THR A 459 5.22 21.60 -13.92
CA THR A 459 5.62 21.90 -15.31
C THR A 459 6.28 20.69 -15.98
N GLY A 460 6.19 19.50 -15.39
CA GLY A 460 6.75 18.28 -15.95
C GLY A 460 6.14 17.94 -17.31
N GLU A 461 6.93 17.32 -18.18
CA GLU A 461 6.48 16.96 -19.52
C GLU A 461 5.34 15.94 -19.47
N ILE A 462 4.28 16.22 -20.26
CA ILE A 462 3.15 15.33 -20.44
C ILE A 462 3.27 14.73 -21.82
N PHE A 463 3.66 13.45 -21.88
CA PHE A 463 3.70 12.72 -23.13
C PHE A 463 2.27 12.32 -23.55
N PRO A 464 1.91 12.47 -24.83
CA PRO A 464 0.65 11.94 -25.34
C PRO A 464 0.64 10.40 -25.18
N PRO A 465 -0.52 9.78 -24.89
CA PRO A 465 -0.61 8.33 -24.89
C PRO A 465 -0.32 7.81 -26.29
N VAL A 466 0.54 6.80 -26.39
CA VAL A 466 0.86 6.19 -27.67
C VAL A 466 0.07 4.90 -27.84
N PHE A 467 -0.63 4.79 -28.97
CA PHE A 467 -1.37 3.60 -29.33
C PHE A 467 -0.61 2.83 -30.40
N ARG A 468 -0.12 1.64 -30.04
CA ARG A 468 0.50 0.70 -30.99
C ARG A 468 -0.58 0.00 -31.81
N LEU A 469 -1.13 0.74 -32.78
CA LEU A 469 -2.13 0.24 -33.73
C LEU A 469 -1.54 -0.75 -34.74
N ASP A 470 -0.23 -0.96 -34.71
CA ASP A 470 0.53 -1.89 -35.56
C ASP A 470 0.86 -3.22 -34.88
N ASN A 471 0.41 -3.44 -33.64
CA ASN A 471 0.70 -4.67 -32.90
C ASN A 471 0.01 -5.87 -33.56
N GLU A 472 0.80 -6.66 -34.30
CA GLU A 472 0.34 -7.84 -35.03
C GLU A 472 -0.41 -8.84 -34.15
N ARG A 473 0.07 -9.10 -32.93
CA ARG A 473 -0.51 -10.10 -32.03
C ARG A 473 -1.88 -9.68 -31.53
N VAL A 474 -2.04 -8.40 -31.19
CA VAL A 474 -3.33 -7.83 -30.78
C VAL A 474 -4.33 -7.87 -31.94
N ILE A 475 -3.91 -7.43 -33.13
CA ILE A 475 -4.77 -7.45 -34.33
C ILE A 475 -5.17 -8.87 -34.69
N ARG A 476 -4.24 -9.84 -34.67
CA ARG A 476 -4.54 -11.25 -34.98
C ARG A 476 -5.60 -11.84 -34.06
N ARG A 477 -5.60 -11.49 -32.76
CA ARG A 477 -6.65 -11.89 -31.81
C ARG A 477 -8.00 -11.28 -32.14
N HIS A 478 -8.03 -10.00 -32.51
CA HIS A 478 -9.26 -9.34 -32.95
C HIS A 478 -9.80 -9.93 -34.24
N VAL A 479 -8.93 -10.25 -35.20
CA VAL A 479 -9.31 -10.96 -36.43
C VAL A 479 -9.95 -12.31 -36.10
N ARG A 480 -9.34 -13.13 -35.22
CA ARG A 480 -9.93 -14.40 -34.77
C ARG A 480 -11.29 -14.22 -34.08
N SER A 481 -11.43 -13.19 -33.25
CA SER A 481 -12.69 -12.86 -32.59
C SER A 481 -13.77 -12.45 -33.60
N LEU A 482 -13.40 -11.66 -34.61
CA LEU A 482 -14.30 -11.23 -35.68
C LEU A 482 -14.73 -12.42 -36.55
N ILE A 483 -13.81 -13.35 -36.84
CA ILE A 483 -14.14 -14.61 -37.51
C ILE A 483 -15.25 -15.34 -36.74
N LEU A 484 -15.09 -15.52 -35.42
CA LEU A 484 -16.11 -16.17 -34.58
C LEU A 484 -17.43 -15.41 -34.52
N GLU A 485 -17.40 -14.07 -34.46
CA GLU A 485 -18.61 -13.24 -34.47
C GLU A 485 -19.40 -13.39 -35.78
N LYS A 486 -18.68 -13.56 -36.89
CA LYS A 486 -19.25 -13.64 -38.23
C LYS A 486 -19.61 -15.06 -38.67
N MET A 487 -19.25 -16.07 -37.90
CA MET A 487 -19.75 -17.44 -38.10
C MET A 487 -21.14 -17.60 -37.48
N ASN A 488 -22.01 -18.39 -38.12
CA ASN A 488 -23.29 -18.77 -37.52
C ASN A 488 -23.08 -19.87 -36.46
N SER A 489 -22.09 -20.72 -36.68
CA SER A 489 -21.71 -21.78 -35.74
C SER A 489 -21.09 -21.18 -34.49
N ARG A 490 -21.51 -21.67 -33.31
CA ARG A 490 -21.02 -21.20 -32.01
C ARG A 490 -20.03 -22.17 -31.42
N LEU A 491 -19.00 -21.63 -30.77
CA LEU A 491 -18.13 -22.43 -29.93
C LEU A 491 -18.94 -23.07 -28.77
N PRO A 492 -18.66 -24.34 -28.44
CA PRO A 492 -19.17 -24.96 -27.23
C PRO A 492 -18.87 -24.15 -25.97
N THR A 493 -19.75 -24.25 -24.98
CA THR A 493 -19.61 -23.52 -23.72
C THR A 493 -18.50 -24.09 -22.85
N MET A 494 -18.31 -25.41 -22.88
CA MET A 494 -17.35 -26.15 -22.05
C MET A 494 -16.28 -26.84 -22.90
N LEU A 495 -15.07 -26.97 -22.35
CA LEU A 495 -13.93 -27.62 -22.99
C LEU A 495 -14.15 -29.11 -23.29
N GLU A 496 -15.03 -29.81 -22.55
CA GLU A 496 -15.39 -31.21 -22.84
C GLU A 496 -15.83 -31.44 -24.28
N GLU A 497 -16.57 -30.49 -24.84
CA GLU A 497 -17.09 -30.57 -26.21
C GLU A 497 -16.08 -30.13 -27.28
N MET A 498 -14.97 -29.49 -26.86
CA MET A 498 -13.89 -29.02 -27.72
C MET A 498 -12.83 -30.10 -28.01
N VAL A 499 -12.81 -31.17 -27.22
CA VAL A 499 -11.84 -32.26 -27.34
C VAL A 499 -12.53 -33.59 -27.54
N GLU A 500 -11.86 -34.51 -28.24
CA GLU A 500 -12.34 -35.89 -28.39
C GLU A 500 -11.28 -36.89 -27.97
N ARG A 501 -11.75 -38.01 -27.42
CA ARG A 501 -10.91 -39.11 -26.96
C ARG A 501 -10.80 -40.15 -28.09
N TYR A 502 -9.59 -40.58 -28.42
CA TYR A 502 -9.31 -41.58 -29.46
C TYR A 502 -8.26 -42.59 -28.98
N GLN A 503 -8.15 -43.74 -29.65
CA GLN A 503 -7.19 -44.80 -29.29
C GLN A 503 -6.05 -44.83 -30.31
N GLU A 504 -4.81 -44.85 -29.82
CA GLU A 504 -3.59 -44.96 -30.63
C GLU A 504 -2.61 -45.90 -29.94
N ASN A 505 -2.18 -46.96 -30.63
CA ASN A 505 -1.28 -48.00 -30.08
C ASN A 505 -1.75 -48.55 -28.72
N ASP A 506 -3.05 -48.85 -28.59
CA ASP A 506 -3.71 -49.31 -27.36
C ASP A 506 -3.66 -48.34 -26.17
N ILE A 507 -3.31 -47.07 -26.42
CA ILE A 507 -3.32 -46.00 -25.42
C ILE A 507 -4.40 -44.99 -25.82
N TRP A 508 -5.26 -44.64 -24.87
CA TRP A 508 -6.22 -43.56 -25.04
C TRP A 508 -5.52 -42.21 -25.05
N LYS A 509 -5.89 -41.35 -25.99
CA LYS A 509 -5.40 -39.99 -26.14
C LYS A 509 -6.55 -39.03 -26.39
N TYR A 510 -6.26 -37.75 -26.21
CA TYR A 510 -7.11 -36.63 -26.53
C TYR A 510 -6.51 -35.82 -27.68
N ARG A 511 -7.39 -35.26 -28.50
CA ARG A 511 -7.08 -34.25 -29.53
C ARG A 511 -8.23 -33.25 -29.61
N MET A 512 -8.03 -32.14 -30.32
CA MET A 512 -9.12 -31.21 -30.58
C MET A 512 -10.19 -31.90 -31.45
N LYS A 513 -11.45 -31.72 -31.09
CA LYS A 513 -12.57 -32.14 -31.92
C LYS A 513 -12.70 -31.15 -33.08
N ARG A 514 -12.44 -31.61 -34.30
CA ARG A 514 -12.59 -30.78 -35.51
C ARG A 514 -14.03 -30.82 -36.00
N ASP A 515 -14.78 -29.76 -35.74
CA ASP A 515 -16.14 -29.61 -36.24
C ASP A 515 -16.11 -29.31 -37.75
N ILE A 516 -16.46 -30.32 -38.55
CA ILE A 516 -16.46 -30.23 -40.02
C ILE A 516 -17.39 -29.12 -40.49
N SER A 517 -18.53 -28.91 -39.84
CA SER A 517 -19.49 -27.88 -40.23
C SER A 517 -18.92 -26.48 -40.06
N MET A 518 -18.18 -26.25 -38.97
CA MET A 518 -17.48 -24.98 -38.73
C MET A 518 -16.34 -24.75 -39.73
N ILE A 519 -15.59 -25.81 -40.07
CA ILE A 519 -14.50 -25.74 -41.05
C ILE A 519 -15.04 -25.43 -42.45
N GLU A 520 -16.13 -26.09 -42.84
CA GLU A 520 -16.81 -25.85 -44.13
C GLU A 520 -17.40 -24.45 -44.20
N GLU A 521 -18.05 -23.98 -43.13
CA GLU A 521 -18.56 -22.61 -43.02
C GLU A 521 -17.43 -21.58 -43.18
N LEU A 522 -16.31 -21.76 -42.47
CA LEU A 522 -15.15 -20.86 -42.55
C LEU A 522 -14.58 -20.80 -43.99
N ARG A 523 -14.50 -21.95 -44.67
CA ARG A 523 -14.08 -22.03 -46.08
C ARG A 523 -15.05 -21.32 -47.02
N MET A 524 -16.36 -21.53 -46.85
CA MET A 524 -17.39 -20.89 -47.68
C MET A 524 -17.43 -19.37 -47.49
N ARG A 525 -17.17 -18.89 -46.27
CA ARG A 525 -17.18 -17.46 -45.91
C ARG A 525 -15.83 -16.76 -46.08
N LYS A 526 -14.78 -17.44 -46.54
CA LYS A 526 -13.40 -16.89 -46.62
C LYS A 526 -13.32 -15.52 -47.30
N GLU A 527 -13.86 -15.39 -48.52
CA GLU A 527 -13.82 -14.12 -49.27
C GLU A 527 -14.69 -13.02 -48.63
N GLU A 528 -15.82 -13.39 -48.02
CA GLU A 528 -16.67 -12.47 -47.26
C GLU A 528 -15.92 -11.93 -46.02
N LEU A 529 -15.34 -12.81 -45.22
CA LEU A 529 -14.57 -12.47 -44.02
C LEU A 529 -13.38 -11.58 -44.34
N ILE A 530 -12.61 -11.90 -45.40
CA ILE A 530 -11.50 -11.07 -45.86
C ILE A 530 -11.99 -9.65 -46.17
N LYS A 531 -13.06 -9.52 -46.95
CA LYS A 531 -13.64 -8.22 -47.31
C LYS A 531 -14.10 -7.43 -46.09
N GLU A 532 -14.76 -8.09 -45.14
CA GLU A 532 -15.22 -7.46 -43.90
C GLU A 532 -14.06 -7.02 -43.01
N ILE A 533 -13.06 -7.88 -42.79
CA ILE A 533 -11.86 -7.53 -42.00
C ILE A 533 -11.14 -6.34 -42.64
N PHE A 534 -10.95 -6.34 -43.96
CA PHE A 534 -10.40 -5.19 -44.67
C PHE A 534 -11.23 -3.92 -44.51
N SER A 535 -12.56 -4.02 -44.48
CA SER A 535 -13.41 -2.86 -44.27
C SER A 535 -13.25 -2.25 -42.88
N VAL A 536 -13.03 -3.10 -41.85
CA VAL A 536 -12.79 -2.65 -40.46
C VAL A 536 -11.47 -1.90 -40.34
N PHE A 537 -10.42 -2.38 -41.01
CA PHE A 537 -9.07 -1.80 -40.94
C PHE A 537 -8.69 -0.88 -42.11
N LYS A 538 -9.67 -0.50 -42.95
CA LYS A 538 -9.42 0.23 -44.22
C LYS A 538 -8.57 1.48 -44.01
N ASP A 539 -8.95 2.33 -43.05
CA ASP A 539 -8.28 3.59 -42.76
C ASP A 539 -6.84 3.40 -42.21
N ASP A 540 -6.57 2.28 -41.53
CA ASP A 540 -5.23 1.97 -41.00
C ASP A 540 -4.31 1.45 -42.11
N ILE A 541 -4.85 0.65 -43.04
CA ILE A 541 -4.14 0.12 -44.20
C ILE A 541 -3.81 1.23 -45.21
N GLU A 542 -4.79 2.07 -45.56
CA GLU A 542 -4.61 3.16 -46.53
C GLU A 542 -3.58 4.20 -46.04
N ARG A 543 -3.47 4.39 -44.73
CA ARG A 543 -2.45 5.25 -44.10
C ARG A 543 -1.10 4.55 -43.88
N GLY A 544 -0.96 3.30 -44.31
CA GLY A 544 0.27 2.52 -44.19
C GLY A 544 0.63 2.08 -42.76
N ARG A 545 -0.27 2.24 -41.78
CA ARG A 545 0.00 1.92 -40.36
C ARG A 545 0.12 0.42 -40.11
N ILE A 546 -0.60 -0.38 -40.90
CA ILE A 546 -0.58 -1.85 -40.85
C ILE A 546 -0.37 -2.44 -42.25
N ALA A 547 0.64 -1.95 -42.96
CA ALA A 547 0.94 -2.41 -44.33
C ALA A 547 1.20 -3.93 -44.42
N TRP A 548 1.57 -4.57 -43.32
CA TRP A 548 1.75 -6.02 -43.21
C TRP A 548 0.43 -6.81 -43.25
N LEU A 549 -0.73 -6.18 -42.96
CA LEU A 549 -2.05 -6.81 -42.99
C LEU A 549 -2.56 -6.95 -44.43
N THR A 550 -1.96 -7.88 -45.17
CA THR A 550 -2.24 -8.13 -46.59
C THR A 550 -3.34 -9.19 -46.78
N LYS A 551 -3.87 -9.32 -48.01
CA LYS A 551 -4.85 -10.37 -48.33
C LYS A 551 -4.26 -11.74 -48.02
N LYS A 552 -3.01 -11.96 -48.41
CA LYS A 552 -2.24 -13.18 -48.14
C LYS A 552 -2.14 -13.49 -46.64
N TYR A 553 -1.87 -12.48 -45.81
CA TYR A 553 -1.82 -12.67 -44.36
C TYR A 553 -3.17 -13.09 -43.79
N LEU A 554 -4.28 -12.46 -44.21
CA LEU A 554 -5.62 -12.86 -43.76
C LEU A 554 -6.01 -14.24 -44.25
N GLU A 555 -5.63 -14.60 -45.48
CA GLU A 555 -5.81 -15.96 -46.01
C GLU A 555 -5.09 -16.98 -45.12
N GLU A 556 -3.85 -16.69 -44.72
CA GLU A 556 -3.07 -17.54 -43.81
C GLU A 556 -3.73 -17.68 -42.43
N VAL A 557 -4.20 -16.57 -41.84
CA VAL A 557 -4.89 -16.60 -40.53
C VAL A 557 -6.20 -17.40 -40.60
N ILE A 558 -6.97 -17.26 -41.68
CA ILE A 558 -8.23 -18.00 -41.87
C ILE A 558 -7.95 -19.48 -42.11
N GLU A 559 -6.97 -19.81 -42.94
CA GLU A 559 -6.60 -21.20 -43.26
C GLU A 559 -6.08 -21.94 -42.03
N ASN A 560 -5.25 -21.28 -41.22
CA ASN A 560 -4.67 -21.85 -40.00
C ASN A 560 -5.56 -21.66 -38.76
N PHE A 561 -6.76 -21.07 -38.88
CA PHE A 561 -7.58 -20.69 -37.73
C PHE A 561 -7.81 -21.84 -36.73
N PHE A 562 -8.17 -23.03 -37.24
CA PHE A 562 -8.38 -24.21 -36.40
C PHE A 562 -7.08 -24.83 -35.89
N ASP A 563 -6.00 -24.77 -36.66
CA ASP A 563 -4.69 -25.25 -36.22
C ASP A 563 -4.13 -24.35 -35.09
N GLU A 564 -4.34 -23.04 -35.18
CA GLU A 564 -4.02 -22.07 -34.13
C GLU A 564 -4.91 -22.24 -32.89
N MET A 565 -6.18 -22.63 -33.07
CA MET A 565 -7.07 -22.95 -31.97
C MET A 565 -6.64 -24.25 -31.28
N GLU A 566 -6.26 -25.26 -32.05
CA GLU A 566 -5.70 -26.51 -31.55
C GLU A 566 -4.40 -26.25 -30.78
N GLU A 567 -3.53 -25.37 -31.29
CA GLU A 567 -2.35 -24.93 -30.57
C GLU A 567 -2.69 -24.28 -29.22
N ALA A 568 -3.72 -23.42 -29.17
CA ALA A 568 -4.18 -22.82 -27.92
C ALA A 568 -4.76 -23.85 -26.94
N LEU A 569 -5.36 -24.94 -27.45
CA LEU A 569 -5.85 -26.08 -26.67
C LEU A 569 -4.76 -27.09 -26.31
N SER A 570 -3.56 -27.01 -26.89
CA SER A 570 -2.45 -27.93 -26.64
C SER A 570 -2.17 -28.15 -25.15
N PRO A 571 -2.13 -27.11 -24.29
CA PRO A 571 -1.88 -27.32 -22.86
C PRO A 571 -2.95 -28.16 -22.16
N LEU A 572 -4.22 -28.06 -22.58
CA LEU A 572 -5.30 -28.92 -22.12
C LEU A 572 -5.11 -30.35 -22.63
N ILE A 573 -4.86 -30.49 -23.94
CA ILE A 573 -4.69 -31.79 -24.60
C ILE A 573 -3.51 -32.56 -24.00
N GLU A 574 -2.38 -31.90 -23.78
CA GLU A 574 -1.19 -32.45 -23.12
C GLU A 574 -1.50 -32.89 -21.69
N ALA A 575 -2.23 -32.06 -20.92
CA ALA A 575 -2.63 -32.41 -19.57
C ALA A 575 -3.55 -33.64 -19.53
N LEU A 576 -4.52 -33.73 -20.45
CA LEU A 576 -5.41 -34.89 -20.58
C LEU A 576 -4.64 -36.13 -21.02
N ASN A 577 -3.71 -36.00 -21.97
CA ASN A 577 -2.84 -37.09 -22.43
C ASN A 577 -1.86 -37.57 -21.35
N TYR A 578 -1.40 -36.67 -20.49
CA TYR A 578 -0.64 -37.04 -19.30
C TYR A 578 -1.50 -37.86 -18.33
N ILE A 579 -2.75 -37.42 -18.09
CA ILE A 579 -3.69 -38.16 -17.24
C ILE A 579 -4.00 -39.55 -17.81
N GLU A 580 -4.27 -39.68 -19.11
CA GLU A 580 -4.53 -40.97 -19.75
C GLU A 580 -3.33 -41.92 -19.67
N ARG A 581 -2.09 -41.41 -19.81
CA ARG A 581 -0.87 -42.20 -19.59
C ARG A 581 -0.77 -42.73 -18.14
N GLY A 582 -1.17 -41.92 -17.16
CA GLY A 582 -1.26 -42.35 -15.76
C GLY A 582 -2.37 -43.37 -15.49
N LEU A 583 -3.50 -43.27 -16.22
CA LEU A 583 -4.62 -44.21 -16.10
C LEU A 583 -4.36 -45.56 -16.78
N ALA A 584 -3.59 -45.60 -17.87
CA ALA A 584 -3.34 -46.78 -18.68
C ALA A 584 -2.92 -48.04 -17.87
N PRO A 585 -1.91 -48.02 -16.97
CA PRO A 585 -1.52 -49.21 -16.21
C PRO A 585 -2.61 -49.68 -15.23
N ILE A 586 -3.38 -48.75 -14.66
CA ILE A 586 -4.47 -49.05 -13.72
C ILE A 586 -5.63 -49.71 -14.48
N VAL A 587 -5.99 -49.18 -15.65
CA VAL A 587 -7.05 -49.72 -16.50
C VAL A 587 -6.68 -51.09 -17.05
N ASP A 588 -5.43 -51.30 -17.51
CA ASP A 588 -4.93 -52.61 -17.97
C ASP A 588 -5.00 -53.69 -16.87
N LYS A 589 -4.68 -53.30 -15.64
CA LYS A 589 -4.77 -54.18 -14.47
C LYS A 589 -6.21 -54.57 -14.17
N LEU A 590 -7.14 -53.61 -14.21
CA LEU A 590 -8.57 -53.84 -14.05
C LEU A 590 -9.15 -54.72 -15.17
N SER A 591 -8.76 -54.49 -16.44
CA SER A 591 -9.23 -55.32 -17.56
C SER A 591 -8.73 -56.77 -17.50
N LYS A 592 -7.61 -57.01 -16.82
CA LYS A 592 -7.08 -58.36 -16.52
C LYS A 592 -7.68 -58.98 -15.25
N GLY A 593 -8.71 -58.37 -14.67
CA GLY A 593 -9.43 -58.88 -13.49
C GLY A 593 -8.61 -58.84 -12.19
N LYS A 594 -7.55 -58.03 -12.12
CA LYS A 594 -6.73 -57.88 -10.91
C LYS A 594 -7.28 -56.77 -10.02
N ASN A 595 -7.25 -56.99 -8.70
CA ASN A 595 -7.61 -55.97 -7.72
C ASN A 595 -6.56 -54.85 -7.68
N LEU A 596 -7.05 -53.61 -7.51
CA LEU A 596 -6.20 -52.46 -7.29
C LEU A 596 -5.68 -52.44 -5.85
N THR A 597 -4.45 -51.98 -5.67
CA THR A 597 -3.95 -51.63 -4.35
C THR A 597 -4.66 -50.37 -3.83
N ARG A 598 -4.53 -50.11 -2.54
CA ARG A 598 -5.08 -48.88 -1.93
C ARG A 598 -4.48 -47.61 -2.56
N ASP A 599 -3.22 -47.65 -2.95
CA ASP A 599 -2.53 -46.53 -3.59
C ASP A 599 -2.98 -46.35 -5.04
N GLU A 600 -3.11 -47.42 -5.82
CA GLU A 600 -3.63 -47.39 -7.19
C GLU A 600 -5.10 -46.91 -7.22
N THR A 601 -5.92 -47.31 -6.25
CA THR A 601 -7.30 -46.84 -6.13
C THR A 601 -7.35 -45.34 -5.83
N ARG A 602 -6.45 -44.84 -4.99
CA ARG A 602 -6.33 -43.41 -4.67
C ARG A 602 -5.86 -42.62 -5.89
N GLU A 603 -4.89 -43.14 -6.64
CA GLU A 603 -4.37 -42.54 -7.86
C GLU A 603 -5.42 -42.49 -8.97
N LEU A 604 -6.19 -43.56 -9.18
CA LEU A 604 -7.33 -43.62 -10.10
C LEU A 604 -8.36 -42.52 -9.81
N THR A 605 -8.77 -42.37 -8.54
CA THR A 605 -9.73 -41.34 -8.13
C THR A 605 -9.16 -39.94 -8.38
N LYS A 606 -7.89 -39.69 -8.02
CA LYS A 606 -7.22 -38.39 -8.26
C LYS A 606 -7.22 -38.02 -9.75
N LEU A 607 -6.78 -38.94 -10.61
CA LEU A 607 -6.65 -38.72 -12.06
C LEU A 607 -8.03 -38.46 -12.70
N ASN A 608 -9.06 -39.21 -12.31
CA ASN A 608 -10.43 -39.00 -12.81
C ASN A 608 -11.05 -37.69 -12.32
N GLU A 609 -10.86 -37.31 -11.07
CA GLU A 609 -11.33 -36.01 -10.56
C GLU A 609 -10.66 -34.85 -11.29
N ARG A 610 -9.33 -34.92 -11.49
CA ARG A 610 -8.58 -33.89 -12.21
C ARG A 610 -9.03 -33.78 -13.67
N LYS A 611 -9.29 -34.92 -14.31
CA LYS A 611 -9.85 -34.97 -15.66
C LYS A 611 -11.21 -34.28 -15.74
N GLN A 612 -12.10 -34.56 -14.79
CA GLN A 612 -13.41 -33.92 -14.72
C GLN A 612 -13.31 -32.40 -14.52
N GLU A 613 -12.43 -31.96 -13.61
CA GLU A 613 -12.18 -30.53 -13.36
C GLU A 613 -11.75 -29.79 -14.63
N LEU A 614 -10.84 -30.37 -15.43
CA LEU A 614 -10.34 -29.75 -16.65
C LEU A 614 -11.40 -29.65 -17.78
N LEU A 615 -12.40 -30.53 -17.76
CA LEU A 615 -13.38 -30.64 -18.85
C LEU A 615 -14.72 -29.96 -18.54
N THR A 616 -15.15 -29.95 -17.27
CA THR A 616 -16.54 -29.58 -16.90
C THR A 616 -16.66 -28.53 -15.80
N ASP A 617 -15.57 -28.11 -15.15
CA ASP A 617 -15.66 -27.08 -14.10
C ASP A 617 -16.02 -25.70 -14.68
N LYS A 618 -17.04 -25.05 -14.13
CA LYS A 618 -17.58 -23.79 -14.66
C LYS A 618 -16.54 -22.65 -14.72
N TYR A 619 -15.54 -22.66 -13.85
CA TYR A 619 -14.53 -21.59 -13.77
C TYR A 619 -13.27 -21.92 -14.58
N ILE A 620 -12.94 -23.20 -14.73
CA ILE A 620 -11.72 -23.66 -15.40
C ILE A 620 -11.99 -24.04 -16.86
N ALA A 621 -13.11 -24.72 -17.11
CA ALA A 621 -13.43 -25.32 -18.40
C ALA A 621 -14.33 -24.46 -19.29
N TYR A 622 -14.56 -23.19 -18.96
CA TYR A 622 -15.30 -22.28 -19.84
C TYR A 622 -14.45 -21.90 -21.07
N THR A 623 -14.91 -22.28 -22.26
CA THR A 623 -14.13 -22.26 -23.51
C THR A 623 -13.54 -20.88 -23.82
N LEU A 624 -14.34 -19.81 -23.77
CA LEU A 624 -13.86 -18.47 -24.13
C LEU A 624 -12.82 -17.94 -23.14
N SER A 625 -12.99 -18.22 -21.84
CA SER A 625 -11.98 -17.85 -20.83
C SER A 625 -10.67 -18.58 -21.07
N PHE A 626 -10.73 -19.88 -21.39
CA PHE A 626 -9.55 -20.68 -21.67
C PHE A 626 -8.80 -20.19 -22.91
N LEU A 627 -9.52 -19.97 -24.03
CA LEU A 627 -8.93 -19.46 -25.27
C LEU A 627 -8.33 -18.06 -25.10
N ARG A 628 -8.93 -17.22 -24.26
CA ARG A 628 -8.38 -15.91 -23.86
C ARG A 628 -7.08 -16.07 -23.06
N GLU A 629 -7.07 -16.91 -22.04
CA GLU A 629 -5.89 -17.13 -21.17
C GLU A 629 -4.68 -17.64 -21.93
N HIS A 630 -4.90 -18.39 -23.01
CA HIS A 630 -3.85 -18.94 -23.87
C HIS A 630 -3.59 -18.08 -25.12
N GLY A 631 -4.15 -16.86 -25.18
CA GLY A 631 -3.82 -15.87 -26.20
C GLY A 631 -4.44 -16.09 -27.59
N PHE A 632 -5.45 -16.95 -27.70
CA PHE A 632 -6.23 -17.12 -28.93
C PHE A 632 -7.20 -15.95 -29.14
N LEU A 633 -7.90 -15.54 -28.08
CA LEU A 633 -8.86 -14.43 -28.07
C LEU A 633 -8.34 -13.17 -27.36
N PRO A 634 -8.94 -11.99 -27.62
CA PRO A 634 -8.67 -10.76 -26.88
C PRO A 634 -8.88 -10.91 -25.37
N GLY A 635 -7.90 -10.49 -24.57
CA GLY A 635 -7.94 -10.59 -23.09
C GLY A 635 -7.82 -9.28 -22.33
N TYR A 636 -7.49 -8.18 -23.00
CA TYR A 636 -7.12 -6.89 -22.41
C TYR A 636 -8.31 -6.09 -21.85
N ALA A 637 -9.53 -6.37 -22.28
CA ALA A 637 -10.75 -5.73 -21.77
C ALA A 637 -11.44 -6.53 -20.63
N PHE A 638 -10.94 -7.72 -20.30
CA PHE A 638 -11.54 -8.59 -19.31
C PHE A 638 -10.52 -8.92 -18.22
N PRO A 639 -10.84 -8.65 -16.94
CA PRO A 639 -9.92 -8.95 -15.86
C PRO A 639 -9.53 -10.43 -15.85
N GLY A 640 -8.31 -10.72 -15.40
CA GLY A 640 -7.81 -12.08 -15.19
C GLY A 640 -8.58 -12.79 -14.08
N ARG A 641 -7.96 -13.76 -13.40
CA ARG A 641 -8.60 -14.43 -12.27
C ARG A 641 -8.93 -13.41 -11.16
N GLN A 642 -10.19 -13.38 -10.75
CA GLN A 642 -10.70 -12.41 -9.77
C GLN A 642 -11.14 -13.07 -8.48
N SER A 643 -10.82 -12.41 -7.38
CA SER A 643 -11.24 -12.73 -6.04
C SER A 643 -12.39 -11.84 -5.62
N VAL A 644 -13.34 -12.41 -4.91
CA VAL A 644 -14.60 -11.82 -4.48
C VAL A 644 -14.65 -11.81 -2.97
N LEU A 645 -14.80 -10.63 -2.37
CA LEU A 645 -15.05 -10.46 -0.93
C LEU A 645 -16.51 -10.08 -0.71
N TYR A 646 -17.25 -10.96 -0.04
CA TYR A 646 -18.63 -10.70 0.36
C TYR A 646 -18.67 -9.72 1.53
N LEU A 647 -19.47 -8.66 1.38
CA LEU A 647 -19.70 -7.64 2.40
C LEU A 647 -21.11 -7.83 2.99
N PRO A 648 -21.27 -7.96 4.32
CA PRO A 648 -22.55 -8.37 4.92
C PRO A 648 -23.68 -7.35 4.79
N ASP A 649 -23.38 -6.07 4.56
CA ASP A 649 -24.33 -4.97 4.46
C ASP A 649 -24.40 -4.34 3.05
N ARG A 650 -23.93 -5.07 2.02
CA ARG A 650 -24.02 -4.67 0.61
C ARG A 650 -24.48 -5.84 -0.25
N LYS A 651 -25.21 -5.54 -1.33
CA LYS A 651 -25.63 -6.56 -2.31
C LYS A 651 -24.46 -6.93 -3.22
N GLU A 652 -23.72 -5.95 -3.72
CA GLU A 652 -22.58 -6.18 -4.60
C GLU A 652 -21.32 -6.50 -3.77
N PRO A 653 -20.59 -7.58 -4.10
CA PRO A 653 -19.35 -7.91 -3.43
C PRO A 653 -18.20 -7.00 -3.91
N LEU A 654 -17.11 -6.99 -3.15
CA LEU A 654 -15.89 -6.30 -3.56
C LEU A 654 -15.01 -7.24 -4.39
N ILE A 655 -14.76 -6.86 -5.65
CA ILE A 655 -13.97 -7.66 -6.59
C ILE A 655 -12.53 -7.12 -6.69
N ARG A 656 -11.56 -8.02 -6.70
CA ARG A 656 -10.13 -7.73 -6.85
C ARG A 656 -9.44 -8.71 -7.78
N ASP A 657 -8.38 -8.24 -8.43
CA ASP A 657 -7.39 -9.14 -9.00
C ASP A 657 -6.79 -10.03 -7.88
N ASP A 658 -6.59 -11.31 -8.16
CA ASP A 658 -6.14 -12.28 -7.17
C ASP A 658 -4.81 -11.90 -6.50
N TYR A 659 -3.88 -11.28 -7.24
CA TYR A 659 -2.61 -10.81 -6.69
C TYR A 659 -2.80 -9.78 -5.58
N ILE A 660 -3.76 -8.87 -5.78
CA ILE A 660 -4.13 -7.86 -4.79
C ILE A 660 -4.90 -8.51 -3.64
N ALA A 661 -5.81 -9.43 -3.95
CA ALA A 661 -6.68 -10.08 -2.98
C ALA A 661 -5.90 -10.90 -1.94
N ILE A 662 -4.88 -11.66 -2.35
CA ILE A 662 -4.05 -12.41 -1.39
C ILE A 662 -3.29 -11.51 -0.41
N ARG A 663 -3.24 -10.18 -0.63
CA ARG A 663 -2.67 -9.17 0.27
C ARG A 663 -3.74 -8.41 1.04
N GLU A 664 -4.76 -7.89 0.35
CA GLU A 664 -5.83 -7.07 0.94
C GLU A 664 -6.79 -7.91 1.79
N PHE A 665 -7.16 -9.10 1.34
CA PHE A 665 -8.09 -10.00 2.02
C PHE A 665 -7.38 -11.01 2.94
N ALA A 666 -6.07 -10.84 3.12
CA ALA A 666 -5.27 -11.67 3.99
C ALA A 666 -5.71 -11.56 5.46
N PRO A 667 -5.59 -12.65 6.24
CA PRO A 667 -6.00 -12.69 7.64
C PRO A 667 -5.41 -11.55 8.48
N GLY A 668 -6.30 -10.85 9.17
CA GLY A 668 -5.98 -9.75 10.06
C GLY A 668 -5.82 -8.38 9.42
N ASN A 669 -5.87 -8.28 8.10
CA ASN A 669 -5.91 -6.99 7.43
C ASN A 669 -7.32 -6.39 7.51
N TYR A 670 -7.42 -5.06 7.42
CA TYR A 670 -8.70 -4.35 7.35
C TYR A 670 -8.94 -3.83 5.94
N ILE A 671 -10.18 -3.92 5.48
CA ILE A 671 -10.64 -3.43 4.18
C ILE A 671 -11.58 -2.25 4.42
N TYR A 672 -11.33 -1.14 3.73
CA TYR A 672 -12.08 0.11 3.89
C TYR A 672 -12.88 0.37 2.63
N VAL A 673 -14.19 0.51 2.78
CA VAL A 673 -15.14 0.70 1.68
C VAL A 673 -16.30 1.55 2.17
N ASP A 674 -16.65 2.62 1.44
CA ASP A 674 -17.73 3.56 1.75
C ASP A 674 -17.79 3.94 3.23
N ARG A 675 -16.69 4.51 3.74
CA ARG A 675 -16.54 4.99 5.13
C ARG A 675 -16.68 3.91 6.20
N LYS A 676 -16.75 2.63 5.82
CA LYS A 676 -16.88 1.48 6.72
C LYS A 676 -15.60 0.64 6.70
N LYS A 677 -15.36 -0.02 7.83
CA LYS A 677 -14.22 -0.90 8.08
C LYS A 677 -14.68 -2.35 8.18
N TYR A 678 -14.10 -3.19 7.34
CA TYR A 678 -14.37 -4.63 7.26
C TYR A 678 -13.10 -5.40 7.57
N GLN A 679 -13.27 -6.66 7.95
CA GLN A 679 -12.16 -7.61 8.11
C GLN A 679 -12.52 -8.90 7.40
N ALA A 680 -11.61 -9.42 6.58
CA ALA A 680 -11.74 -10.75 6.02
C ALA A 680 -11.61 -11.79 7.15
N ILE A 681 -12.64 -12.61 7.33
CA ILE A 681 -12.74 -13.58 8.43
C ILE A 681 -12.58 -15.02 7.97
N GLY A 682 -12.63 -15.28 6.66
CA GLY A 682 -12.51 -16.62 6.13
C GLY A 682 -12.73 -16.66 4.63
N VAL A 683 -12.84 -17.88 4.11
CA VAL A 683 -13.06 -18.17 2.69
C VAL A 683 -14.24 -19.13 2.53
N ASN A 684 -14.87 -19.12 1.35
CA ASN A 684 -15.97 -20.02 1.05
C ASN A 684 -15.48 -21.43 0.71
N LEU A 685 -15.61 -22.32 1.69
CA LEU A 685 -15.28 -23.73 1.55
C LEU A 685 -16.30 -24.56 0.75
N LYS A 686 -17.48 -24.04 0.41
CA LYS A 686 -18.47 -24.82 -0.38
C LYS A 686 -18.13 -24.84 -1.88
N GLU A 687 -17.49 -23.79 -2.38
CA GLU A 687 -17.00 -23.72 -3.77
C GLU A 687 -15.55 -24.17 -3.89
N ILE A 688 -14.76 -24.05 -2.81
CA ILE A 688 -13.53 -24.83 -2.64
C ILE A 688 -13.98 -26.25 -2.26
N ARG A 689 -14.47 -27.07 -3.21
CA ARG A 689 -15.13 -28.40 -3.05
C ARG A 689 -14.44 -29.45 -2.13
N LYS A 690 -13.37 -29.10 -1.42
CA LYS A 690 -12.34 -29.96 -0.83
C LYS A 690 -11.78 -29.38 0.48
N ALA A 691 -12.61 -28.91 1.40
CA ALA A 691 -12.11 -28.29 2.63
C ALA A 691 -11.43 -29.25 3.62
N LEU A 692 -11.93 -30.50 3.72
CA LEU A 692 -11.27 -31.59 4.46
C LEU A 692 -9.93 -32.05 3.83
N ASP A 693 -9.61 -31.54 2.64
CA ASP A 693 -8.52 -32.00 1.79
C ASP A 693 -7.36 -30.99 1.68
N ILE A 694 -7.48 -29.80 2.26
CA ILE A 694 -6.41 -28.78 2.31
C ILE A 694 -5.14 -29.33 3.02
N VAL A 695 -5.29 -30.33 3.90
CA VAL A 695 -4.18 -30.97 4.63
C VAL A 695 -3.73 -32.29 4.01
N ASN A 696 -4.67 -33.03 3.42
CA ASN A 696 -4.50 -34.45 3.08
C ASN A 696 -4.31 -34.71 1.58
N ARG A 697 -4.62 -33.73 0.72
CA ARG A 697 -4.39 -33.84 -0.71
C ARG A 697 -3.14 -33.10 -1.13
N GLU A 698 -2.33 -33.82 -1.89
CA GLU A 698 -1.10 -33.32 -2.49
C GLU A 698 -1.31 -32.10 -3.40
N GLU A 699 -2.47 -31.98 -4.04
CA GLU A 699 -2.81 -30.88 -4.95
C GLU A 699 -2.85 -29.49 -4.30
N ASN A 700 -3.07 -29.42 -2.98
CA ASN A 700 -3.07 -28.17 -2.19
C ASN A 700 -1.73 -27.89 -1.53
N THR A 701 -0.67 -28.51 -2.05
CA THR A 701 0.67 -28.40 -1.50
C THR A 701 1.67 -28.08 -2.59
N TYR A 702 2.68 -27.30 -2.21
CA TYR A 702 3.84 -27.01 -3.04
C TYR A 702 5.08 -27.28 -2.19
N LYS A 703 6.19 -27.56 -2.84
CA LYS A 703 7.45 -27.80 -2.16
C LYS A 703 8.43 -26.69 -2.50
N VAL A 704 9.20 -26.28 -1.49
CA VAL A 704 10.22 -25.24 -1.60
C VAL A 704 11.58 -25.86 -1.32
N CYS A 705 12.63 -25.31 -1.94
CA CYS A 705 13.99 -25.78 -1.70
C CYS A 705 14.52 -25.34 -0.33
N ASP A 706 15.04 -26.30 0.45
CA ASP A 706 15.68 -26.01 1.74
C ASP A 706 17.13 -25.53 1.60
N GLY A 707 17.73 -25.71 0.42
CA GLY A 707 19.12 -25.33 0.12
C GLY A 707 19.33 -23.85 -0.20
N GLY A 708 18.27 -23.03 -0.16
CA GLY A 708 18.31 -21.60 -0.47
C GLY A 708 18.11 -21.26 -1.95
N CYS A 709 17.66 -22.20 -2.79
CA CYS A 709 17.16 -21.86 -4.13
C CYS A 709 15.75 -21.30 -4.05
N ASP A 710 15.41 -20.34 -4.91
CA ASP A 710 14.04 -19.93 -5.20
C ASP A 710 13.35 -20.90 -6.19
N TYR A 711 13.60 -22.21 -6.00
CA TYR A 711 12.93 -23.28 -6.73
C TYR A 711 11.69 -23.74 -5.97
N VAL A 712 10.58 -23.83 -6.70
CA VAL A 712 9.32 -24.38 -6.19
C VAL A 712 8.74 -25.36 -7.19
N THR A 713 8.03 -26.36 -6.68
CA THR A 713 7.36 -27.37 -7.50
C THR A 713 6.06 -27.80 -6.83
N ARG A 714 5.05 -28.14 -7.63
CA ARG A 714 3.86 -28.84 -7.17
C ARG A 714 3.88 -30.32 -7.54
N ASP A 715 4.97 -30.80 -8.14
CA ASP A 715 5.16 -32.21 -8.41
C ASP A 715 5.35 -32.98 -7.09
N VAL A 716 4.49 -33.97 -6.90
CA VAL A 716 4.45 -34.82 -5.71
C VAL A 716 5.59 -35.82 -5.68
N TYR A 717 6.16 -36.17 -6.84
CA TYR A 717 7.25 -37.12 -6.99
C TYR A 717 8.61 -36.46 -6.80
N GLU A 718 8.72 -35.14 -7.02
CA GLU A 718 9.97 -34.40 -6.77
C GLU A 718 10.25 -34.24 -5.27
N VAL A 719 11.25 -34.93 -4.74
CA VAL A 719 11.64 -34.86 -3.31
C VAL A 719 12.92 -34.08 -3.05
N ARG A 720 13.69 -33.80 -4.11
CA ARG A 720 14.94 -33.04 -4.08
C ARG A 720 14.92 -31.97 -5.15
N CYS A 721 15.56 -30.84 -4.86
CA CYS A 721 15.70 -29.75 -5.81
C CYS A 721 16.55 -30.20 -7.00
N PRO A 722 16.09 -30.02 -8.26
CA PRO A 722 16.84 -30.42 -9.45
C PRO A 722 18.11 -29.58 -9.67
N HIS A 723 18.21 -28.43 -9.00
CA HIS A 723 19.36 -27.52 -9.10
C HIS A 723 20.44 -27.84 -8.06
N CYS A 724 20.12 -27.72 -6.77
CA CYS A 724 21.12 -27.87 -5.70
C CYS A 724 21.19 -29.27 -5.07
N GLY A 725 20.20 -30.14 -5.33
CA GLY A 725 20.11 -31.47 -4.72
C GLY A 725 19.62 -31.51 -3.27
N SER A 726 19.40 -30.36 -2.63
CA SER A 726 18.83 -30.29 -1.27
C SER A 726 17.39 -30.81 -1.22
N PRO A 727 16.92 -31.29 -0.05
CA PRO A 727 15.53 -31.69 0.14
C PRO A 727 14.53 -30.57 -0.19
N LEU A 728 13.33 -30.97 -0.61
CA LEU A 728 12.21 -30.08 -0.82
C LEU A 728 11.22 -30.17 0.34
N SER A 729 10.99 -29.04 1.03
CA SER A 729 10.05 -28.96 2.14
C SER A 729 8.63 -28.69 1.67
N LYS A 730 7.71 -29.55 2.09
CA LYS A 730 6.28 -29.45 1.78
C LYS A 730 5.62 -28.28 2.52
N ARG A 731 4.83 -27.50 1.80
CA ARG A 731 4.01 -26.40 2.31
C ARG A 731 2.58 -26.53 1.81
N ASN A 732 1.61 -26.31 2.69
CA ASN A 732 0.20 -26.27 2.33
C ASN A 732 -0.17 -24.84 1.93
N TYR A 733 -1.05 -24.69 0.95
CA TYR A 733 -1.50 -23.39 0.51
C TYR A 733 -2.98 -23.42 0.10
N VAL A 734 -3.58 -22.23 0.00
CA VAL A 734 -4.95 -22.05 -0.50
C VAL A 734 -4.95 -20.96 -1.58
N GLU A 735 -5.71 -21.16 -2.64
CA GLU A 735 -6.00 -20.17 -3.69
C GLU A 735 -7.44 -19.69 -3.57
N PRO A 736 -7.72 -18.70 -2.71
CA PRO A 736 -9.09 -18.38 -2.39
C PRO A 736 -9.65 -17.44 -3.46
N ILE A 737 -10.76 -17.84 -4.08
CA ILE A 737 -11.55 -16.97 -4.97
C ILE A 737 -12.57 -16.21 -4.13
N PHE A 738 -13.23 -16.88 -3.20
CA PHE A 738 -14.34 -16.31 -2.43
C PHE A 738 -13.97 -16.12 -0.97
N TYR A 739 -14.07 -14.89 -0.50
CA TYR A 739 -13.76 -14.48 0.86
C TYR A 739 -15.03 -14.01 1.57
N TYR A 740 -15.11 -14.30 2.86
CA TYR A 740 -16.12 -13.74 3.75
C TYR A 740 -15.52 -12.64 4.60
N SER A 741 -16.29 -11.58 4.81
CA SER A 741 -15.94 -10.52 5.74
C SER A 741 -16.93 -10.41 6.89
N ARG A 742 -16.48 -9.75 7.96
CA ARG A 742 -17.37 -9.14 8.96
C ARG A 742 -17.19 -7.63 8.91
N LYS A 743 -18.29 -6.90 9.11
CA LYS A 743 -18.25 -5.47 9.38
C LYS A 743 -17.71 -5.26 10.80
N ILE A 744 -16.64 -4.48 10.92
CA ILE A 744 -16.03 -4.15 12.21
C ILE A 744 -16.70 -2.92 12.78
N ASP A 745 -16.60 -1.79 12.08
CA ASP A 745 -17.16 -0.51 12.50
C ASP A 745 -17.20 0.48 11.31
N ARG A 746 -17.66 1.72 11.55
CA ARG A 746 -17.38 2.87 10.69
C ARG A 746 -15.98 3.41 10.94
N VAL A 747 -15.40 4.08 9.95
CA VAL A 747 -14.15 4.81 10.15
C VAL A 747 -14.42 5.99 11.08
N SER A 748 -13.56 6.15 12.10
CA SER A 748 -13.70 7.20 13.11
C SER A 748 -12.58 8.21 13.01
N SER A 749 -12.81 9.41 13.54
CA SER A 749 -11.81 10.47 13.69
C SER A 749 -10.67 10.14 14.67
N MET A 750 -10.74 8.99 15.36
CA MET A 750 -9.65 8.47 16.17
C MET A 750 -8.67 7.62 15.35
N GLU A 751 -9.05 7.21 14.14
CA GLU A 751 -8.24 6.40 13.24
C GLU A 751 -7.43 7.30 12.31
N GLU A 752 -6.26 7.77 12.78
CA GLU A 752 -5.44 8.70 11.99
C GLU A 752 -4.87 8.10 10.70
N ARG A 753 -4.68 6.78 10.70
CA ARG A 753 -4.14 6.03 9.58
C ARG A 753 -4.92 4.74 9.42
N ARG A 754 -5.08 4.34 8.17
CA ARG A 754 -5.57 3.02 7.80
C ARG A 754 -4.71 1.95 8.49
N GLU A 755 -5.37 1.02 9.17
CA GLU A 755 -4.67 -0.13 9.76
C GLU A 755 -4.32 -1.11 8.65
N TYR A 756 -3.03 -1.32 8.47
CA TYR A 756 -2.47 -2.25 7.50
C TYR A 756 -1.46 -3.16 8.17
N LYS A 757 -1.53 -4.46 7.87
CA LYS A 757 -0.59 -5.44 8.35
C LYS A 757 0.34 -5.87 7.21
N PRO A 758 1.68 -5.73 7.35
CA PRO A 758 2.61 -6.13 6.29
C PRO A 758 2.73 -7.66 6.22
N TYR A 759 2.87 -8.17 5.00
CA TYR A 759 3.03 -9.60 4.71
C TYR A 759 4.26 -9.83 3.84
N VAL A 760 4.87 -11.01 3.97
CA VAL A 760 5.97 -11.44 3.10
C VAL A 760 5.37 -12.04 1.83
N ILE A 761 5.60 -11.35 0.70
CA ILE A 761 5.14 -11.82 -0.61
C ILE A 761 6.35 -12.26 -1.42
N ARG A 762 6.25 -13.43 -2.05
CA ARG A 762 7.26 -13.96 -2.97
C ARG A 762 6.62 -14.36 -4.28
N GLU A 763 7.37 -14.17 -5.36
CA GLU A 763 7.00 -14.56 -6.71
C GLU A 763 7.95 -15.68 -7.14
N TYR A 764 7.41 -16.72 -7.75
CA TYR A 764 8.17 -17.88 -8.20
C TYR A 764 7.81 -18.22 -9.63
N LEU A 765 8.83 -18.61 -10.39
CA LEU A 765 8.67 -19.33 -11.66
C LEU A 765 8.57 -20.82 -11.33
N GLU A 766 7.35 -21.37 -11.36
CA GLU A 766 7.08 -22.78 -11.06
C GLU A 766 7.52 -23.67 -12.21
N THR A 767 7.18 -23.29 -13.44
CA THR A 767 7.55 -24.06 -14.64
C THR A 767 7.69 -23.10 -15.80
N GLU A 768 8.82 -23.19 -16.51
CA GLU A 768 8.98 -22.52 -17.80
C GLU A 768 8.09 -23.20 -18.85
N GLY A 769 7.54 -22.40 -19.76
CA GLY A 769 6.83 -22.95 -20.91
C GLY A 769 7.74 -23.76 -21.82
N GLU A 770 7.17 -24.70 -22.57
CA GLU A 770 7.95 -25.53 -23.51
C GLU A 770 8.25 -24.82 -24.83
N LYS A 771 7.34 -23.94 -25.27
CA LYS A 771 7.47 -23.18 -26.52
C LYS A 771 8.17 -21.83 -26.28
N GLY A 772 9.11 -21.48 -27.16
CA GLY A 772 9.84 -20.23 -27.03
C GLY A 772 11.07 -20.13 -27.93
N LYS A 773 11.90 -19.13 -27.64
CA LYS A 773 13.17 -18.88 -28.34
C LYS A 773 14.23 -18.42 -27.35
N ASP A 774 15.47 -18.83 -27.60
CA ASP A 774 16.64 -18.38 -26.86
C ASP A 774 17.37 -17.29 -27.64
N TYR A 775 17.87 -16.31 -26.90
CA TYR A 775 18.62 -15.17 -27.41
C TYR A 775 19.85 -15.00 -26.52
N SER A 776 20.89 -14.38 -27.07
CA SER A 776 22.12 -14.11 -26.31
C SER A 776 22.71 -12.76 -26.68
N LEU A 777 23.32 -12.15 -25.69
CA LEU A 777 24.25 -11.03 -25.83
C LEU A 777 25.58 -11.43 -25.17
N GLU A 778 26.59 -10.59 -25.35
CA GLU A 778 27.96 -10.80 -24.89
C GLU A 778 28.00 -11.18 -23.40
N ASN A 779 27.26 -10.45 -22.57
CA ASN A 779 27.23 -10.56 -21.12
C ASN A 779 25.91 -11.07 -20.50
N MET A 780 24.95 -11.56 -21.31
CA MET A 780 23.73 -12.18 -20.77
C MET A 780 23.11 -13.19 -21.73
N GLU A 781 22.42 -14.18 -21.16
CA GLU A 781 21.56 -15.11 -21.91
C GLU A 781 20.09 -14.78 -21.63
N MET A 782 19.22 -15.00 -22.61
CA MET A 782 17.81 -14.67 -22.51
C MET A 782 16.95 -15.79 -23.07
N ARG A 783 15.95 -16.21 -22.30
CA ARG A 783 15.05 -17.31 -22.65
C ARG A 783 13.62 -16.80 -22.64
N PHE A 784 13.04 -16.61 -23.82
CA PHE A 784 11.63 -16.28 -23.97
C PHE A 784 10.83 -17.57 -23.99
N ARG A 785 9.80 -17.68 -23.14
CA ARG A 785 8.91 -18.86 -23.05
C ARG A 785 7.45 -18.45 -22.96
N ARG A 786 6.60 -19.15 -23.70
CA ARG A 786 5.14 -18.91 -23.71
C ARG A 786 4.43 -19.74 -22.66
N ASN A 787 3.36 -19.21 -22.06
CA ASN A 787 2.52 -19.93 -21.09
C ASN A 787 3.30 -20.53 -19.90
N SER A 788 4.29 -19.79 -19.38
CA SER A 788 5.00 -20.19 -18.17
C SER A 788 4.10 -20.08 -16.94
N LYS A 789 4.29 -20.97 -15.97
CA LYS A 789 3.51 -21.01 -14.73
C LYS A 789 4.22 -20.22 -13.64
N LEU A 790 3.56 -19.17 -13.17
CA LEU A 790 4.00 -18.33 -12.08
C LEU A 790 3.15 -18.58 -10.83
N MET A 791 3.80 -18.54 -9.67
CA MET A 791 3.16 -18.67 -8.36
C MET A 791 3.52 -17.46 -7.49
N ILE A 792 2.52 -16.67 -7.11
CA ILE A 792 2.68 -15.58 -6.14
C ILE A 792 2.16 -16.07 -4.79
N VAL A 793 3.01 -16.02 -3.77
CA VAL A 793 2.71 -16.56 -2.45
C VAL A 793 2.78 -15.48 -1.39
N ASN A 794 1.70 -15.31 -0.63
CA ASN A 794 1.70 -14.64 0.66
C ASN A 794 2.02 -15.64 1.76
N MET A 795 3.23 -15.53 2.31
CA MET A 795 3.75 -16.40 3.37
C MET A 795 3.36 -15.95 4.78
N GLY A 796 2.48 -14.96 4.89
CA GLY A 796 2.05 -14.38 6.16
C GLY A 796 3.04 -13.42 6.79
N ARG A 797 2.91 -13.18 8.10
CA ARG A 797 3.67 -12.14 8.82
C ARG A 797 5.00 -12.69 9.27
N GLY A 798 6.09 -12.04 8.86
CA GLY A 798 7.45 -12.55 9.14
C GLY A 798 7.69 -13.96 8.60
N GLY A 799 6.91 -14.42 7.61
CA GLY A 799 6.95 -15.78 7.06
C GLY A 799 6.15 -16.83 7.84
N GLU A 800 5.38 -16.43 8.87
CA GLU A 800 4.49 -17.33 9.59
C GLU A 800 3.19 -17.61 8.81
N LYS A 801 2.93 -18.91 8.58
CA LYS A 801 1.72 -19.41 7.88
C LYS A 801 0.41 -18.96 8.57
N PHE A 802 -0.62 -18.74 7.78
CA PHE A 802 -1.97 -18.46 8.25
C PHE A 802 -2.63 -19.70 8.82
N GLN A 803 -3.58 -19.52 9.76
CA GLN A 803 -4.35 -20.63 10.31
C GLN A 803 -5.80 -20.56 9.81
N ILE A 804 -6.32 -21.65 9.27
CA ILE A 804 -7.69 -21.79 8.77
C ILE A 804 -8.36 -23.03 9.37
N CYS A 805 -9.63 -22.92 9.74
CA CYS A 805 -10.45 -24.06 10.11
C CYS A 805 -10.99 -24.76 8.85
N VAL A 806 -10.71 -26.05 8.68
CA VAL A 806 -11.15 -26.83 7.51
C VAL A 806 -12.66 -27.13 7.49
N LYS A 807 -13.38 -26.93 8.60
CA LYS A 807 -14.83 -27.14 8.63
C LYS A 807 -15.61 -25.90 8.17
N CYS A 808 -15.25 -24.72 8.66
CA CYS A 808 -16.01 -23.49 8.39
C CYS A 808 -15.28 -22.43 7.58
N GLY A 809 -13.97 -22.60 7.32
CA GLY A 809 -13.20 -21.73 6.42
C GLY A 809 -12.75 -20.44 7.08
N ARG A 810 -12.98 -20.30 8.39
CA ARG A 810 -12.62 -19.10 9.14
C ARG A 810 -11.14 -19.10 9.51
N TRP A 811 -10.54 -17.92 9.44
CA TRP A 811 -9.18 -17.67 9.87
C TRP A 811 -9.09 -17.64 11.40
N LYS A 812 -7.96 -18.04 11.96
CA LYS A 812 -7.63 -17.83 13.37
C LYS A 812 -6.40 -16.94 13.51
N GLU A 813 -6.56 -15.77 14.13
CA GLU A 813 -5.43 -14.97 14.59
C GLU A 813 -4.92 -15.44 15.96
N LYS A 814 -3.64 -15.15 16.29
CA LYS A 814 -2.98 -15.58 17.54
C LYS A 814 -3.73 -15.17 18.82
N ASP A 815 -4.39 -14.01 18.79
CA ASP A 815 -4.99 -13.39 19.98
C ASP A 815 -6.52 -13.58 20.10
N GLU A 816 -7.14 -14.34 19.18
CA GLU A 816 -8.60 -14.52 19.15
C GLU A 816 -9.03 -15.87 19.77
N GLY A 817 -10.10 -15.83 20.57
CA GLY A 817 -10.69 -17.02 21.21
C GLY A 817 -11.44 -17.93 20.24
N TRP A 818 -11.36 -19.26 20.47
CA TRP A 818 -11.96 -20.27 19.59
C TRP A 818 -13.47 -20.05 19.36
N GLU A 819 -14.23 -19.91 20.44
CA GLU A 819 -15.70 -19.83 20.41
C GLU A 819 -16.22 -18.54 19.74
N GLU A 820 -15.51 -17.42 19.87
CA GLU A 820 -15.90 -16.15 19.25
C GLU A 820 -15.80 -16.22 17.72
N ILE A 821 -14.75 -16.86 17.21
CA ILE A 821 -14.53 -17.00 15.77
C ILE A 821 -15.40 -18.12 15.18
N HIS A 822 -15.64 -19.22 15.90
CA HIS A 822 -16.26 -20.43 15.36
C HIS A 822 -17.73 -20.61 15.76
N ARG A 823 -18.44 -19.52 16.05
CA ARG A 823 -19.87 -19.57 16.40
C ARG A 823 -20.69 -20.24 15.29
N GLY A 824 -21.31 -21.37 15.62
CA GLY A 824 -22.09 -22.20 14.68
C GLY A 824 -21.27 -23.22 13.87
N CYS A 825 -19.99 -23.43 14.23
CA CYS A 825 -19.15 -24.48 13.68
C CYS A 825 -18.94 -25.58 14.74
N ASP A 826 -19.03 -26.84 14.31
CA ASP A 826 -18.78 -28.07 15.08
C ASP A 826 -17.29 -28.48 15.08
N GLY A 827 -16.41 -27.59 14.64
CA GLY A 827 -14.97 -27.82 14.58
C GLY A 827 -14.31 -27.69 15.96
N THR A 828 -13.15 -28.31 16.09
CA THR A 828 -12.27 -28.19 17.25
C THR A 828 -10.88 -27.70 16.84
N SER A 829 -10.01 -27.42 17.81
CA SER A 829 -8.65 -26.92 17.53
C SER A 829 -7.81 -27.84 16.64
N SER A 830 -8.13 -29.14 16.53
CA SER A 830 -7.48 -30.08 15.61
C SER A 830 -7.86 -29.86 14.14
N ASP A 831 -8.95 -29.15 13.86
CA ASP A 831 -9.39 -28.78 12.51
C ASP A 831 -8.67 -27.52 11.99
N LEU A 832 -7.70 -26.98 12.74
CA LEU A 832 -6.88 -25.85 12.30
C LEU A 832 -5.67 -26.30 11.51
N VAL A 833 -5.48 -25.67 10.36
CA VAL A 833 -4.40 -26.00 9.44
C VAL A 833 -3.59 -24.75 9.13
N ARG A 834 -2.27 -24.93 9.04
CA ARG A 834 -1.36 -23.87 8.64
C ARG A 834 -1.19 -23.86 7.12
N VAL A 835 -1.52 -22.73 6.50
CA VAL A 835 -1.52 -22.55 5.04
C VAL A 835 -0.86 -21.23 4.65
N ASP A 836 -0.23 -21.20 3.48
CA ASP A 836 0.07 -19.97 2.76
C ASP A 836 -1.15 -19.56 1.90
N LEU A 837 -1.25 -18.29 1.52
CA LEU A 837 -2.18 -17.89 0.46
C LEU A 837 -1.39 -17.79 -0.84
N ALA A 838 -1.92 -18.30 -1.94
CA ALA A 838 -1.27 -18.17 -3.23
C ALA A 838 -2.25 -17.72 -4.31
N SER A 839 -1.68 -17.17 -5.37
CA SER A 839 -2.33 -16.97 -6.66
C SER A 839 -1.41 -17.52 -7.73
N ARG A 840 -1.98 -18.21 -8.72
CA ARG A 840 -1.25 -18.73 -9.87
C ARG A 840 -1.60 -17.93 -11.11
N LYS A 841 -0.61 -17.76 -11.97
CA LYS A 841 -0.75 -17.06 -13.22
C LYS A 841 -0.04 -17.82 -14.33
N ILE A 842 -0.67 -17.88 -15.50
CA ILE A 842 -0.03 -18.30 -16.73
C ILE A 842 0.32 -17.03 -17.50
N ALA A 843 1.59 -16.86 -17.84
CA ALA A 843 2.08 -15.69 -18.55
C ALA A 843 3.25 -16.05 -19.47
N ASP A 844 3.41 -15.26 -20.53
CA ASP A 844 4.65 -15.26 -21.29
C ASP A 844 5.76 -14.68 -20.40
N THR A 845 6.94 -15.30 -20.43
CA THR A 845 8.09 -14.88 -19.61
C THR A 845 9.34 -14.67 -20.46
N LEU A 846 10.18 -13.76 -19.99
CA LEU A 846 11.54 -13.56 -20.46
C LEU A 846 12.48 -13.72 -19.27
N VAL A 847 13.21 -14.83 -19.24
CA VAL A 847 14.22 -15.11 -18.22
C VAL A 847 15.56 -14.61 -18.71
N ILE A 848 16.18 -13.69 -17.97
CA ILE A 848 17.47 -13.08 -18.30
C ILE A 848 18.49 -13.58 -17.28
N VAL A 849 19.56 -14.19 -17.77
CA VAL A 849 20.67 -14.72 -16.97
C VAL A 849 21.90 -13.83 -17.21
N PRO A 850 22.14 -12.81 -16.38
CA PRO A 850 23.33 -11.97 -16.50
C PRO A 850 24.60 -12.75 -16.14
N LYS A 851 25.67 -12.54 -16.90
CA LYS A 851 27.02 -13.01 -16.57
C LYS A 851 27.65 -12.02 -15.60
N ILE A 852 27.60 -12.35 -14.31
CA ILE A 852 28.08 -11.49 -13.22
C ILE A 852 29.42 -12.02 -12.70
N GLU A 853 30.38 -11.13 -12.50
CA GLU A 853 31.64 -11.43 -11.80
C GLU A 853 31.41 -11.75 -10.31
N GLU A 854 32.41 -12.36 -9.67
CA GLU A 854 32.32 -12.66 -8.24
C GLU A 854 32.27 -11.38 -7.40
N SER A 855 31.16 -11.19 -6.69
CA SER A 855 30.88 -10.08 -5.78
C SER A 855 30.15 -10.57 -4.53
N ASP A 856 30.15 -9.78 -3.46
CA ASP A 856 29.40 -10.13 -2.25
C ASP A 856 27.87 -10.12 -2.49
N GLU A 857 27.13 -10.84 -1.65
CA GLU A 857 25.68 -11.04 -1.81
C GLU A 857 24.88 -9.73 -1.79
N LYS A 858 25.32 -8.72 -1.02
CA LYS A 858 24.60 -7.46 -0.86
C LYS A 858 24.77 -6.59 -2.10
N GLU A 859 25.99 -6.48 -2.62
CA GLU A 859 26.27 -5.76 -3.86
C GLU A 859 25.59 -6.44 -5.06
N ARG A 860 25.67 -7.77 -5.13
CA ARG A 860 24.97 -8.58 -6.15
C ARG A 860 23.46 -8.33 -6.17
N LYS A 861 22.83 -8.26 -4.99
CA LYS A 861 21.40 -7.94 -4.88
C LYS A 861 21.08 -6.53 -5.37
N LYS A 862 21.92 -5.54 -5.05
CA LYS A 862 21.78 -4.16 -5.56
C LYS A 862 21.92 -4.14 -7.09
N PHE A 863 22.93 -4.82 -7.63
CA PHE A 863 23.17 -4.96 -9.07
C PHE A 863 21.94 -5.53 -9.78
N LEU A 864 21.44 -6.69 -9.34
CA LEU A 864 20.29 -7.36 -9.97
C LEU A 864 19.01 -6.54 -9.92
N LYS A 865 18.74 -5.89 -8.78
CA LYS A 865 17.58 -5.00 -8.64
C LYS A 865 17.70 -3.76 -9.54
N THR A 866 18.89 -3.17 -9.61
CA THR A 866 19.15 -2.03 -10.49
C THR A 866 19.00 -2.43 -11.96
N LEU A 867 19.56 -3.57 -12.36
CA LEU A 867 19.48 -4.08 -13.73
C LEU A 867 18.03 -4.41 -14.13
N LEU A 868 17.26 -5.08 -13.24
CA LEU A 868 15.83 -5.34 -13.45
C LEU A 868 15.08 -4.04 -13.75
N HIS A 869 15.22 -3.01 -12.92
CA HIS A 869 14.50 -1.75 -13.10
C HIS A 869 15.01 -0.97 -14.32
N ALA A 870 16.28 -1.12 -14.71
CA ALA A 870 16.83 -0.49 -15.91
C ALA A 870 16.28 -1.13 -17.20
N ILE A 871 16.18 -2.46 -17.23
CA ILE A 871 15.58 -3.17 -18.37
C ILE A 871 14.09 -2.86 -18.48
N LEU A 872 13.35 -2.84 -17.36
CA LEU A 872 11.95 -2.43 -17.35
C LEU A 872 11.76 -0.99 -17.85
N LEU A 873 12.64 -0.06 -17.46
CA LEU A 873 12.64 1.31 -17.97
C LEU A 873 12.88 1.34 -19.49
N GLY A 874 13.88 0.61 -19.97
CA GLY A 874 14.16 0.51 -21.41
C GLY A 874 12.98 -0.06 -22.20
N ILE A 875 12.32 -1.09 -21.68
CA ILE A 875 11.10 -1.68 -22.26
C ILE A 875 9.99 -0.62 -22.31
N HIS A 876 9.75 0.08 -21.19
CA HIS A 876 8.72 1.11 -21.09
C HIS A 876 8.90 2.22 -22.13
N ILE A 877 10.12 2.68 -22.34
CA ILE A 877 10.44 3.74 -23.30
C ILE A 877 10.37 3.22 -24.74
N THR A 878 10.98 2.05 -25.01
CA THR A 878 11.15 1.55 -26.38
C THR A 878 9.87 0.97 -26.96
N LEU A 879 9.07 0.31 -26.10
CA LEU A 879 7.83 -0.34 -26.50
C LEU A 879 6.59 0.46 -26.09
N GLU A 880 6.78 1.64 -25.46
CA GLU A 880 5.73 2.57 -25.06
C GLU A 880 4.64 1.92 -24.19
N THR A 881 5.05 0.97 -23.34
CA THR A 881 4.14 0.25 -22.44
C THR A 881 3.71 1.13 -21.28
N GLU A 882 2.74 0.74 -20.46
CA GLU A 882 2.60 1.32 -19.11
C GLU A 882 3.46 0.56 -18.08
N TYR A 883 3.87 1.24 -16.99
CA TYR A 883 4.68 0.64 -15.91
C TYR A 883 4.10 -0.63 -15.27
N ASN A 884 2.80 -0.91 -15.46
CA ASN A 884 2.13 -2.09 -14.91
C ASN A 884 1.88 -3.20 -15.94
N GLU A 885 2.23 -3.03 -17.22
CA GLU A 885 2.00 -4.07 -18.24
C GLU A 885 3.06 -5.17 -18.22
N VAL A 886 4.29 -4.83 -17.84
CA VAL A 886 5.41 -5.76 -17.69
C VAL A 886 5.95 -5.65 -16.27
N ARG A 887 6.07 -6.79 -15.59
CA ARG A 887 6.66 -6.88 -14.25
C ARG A 887 7.84 -7.83 -14.24
N GLY A 888 8.63 -7.78 -13.17
CA GLY A 888 9.68 -8.76 -12.99
C GLY A 888 10.17 -8.89 -11.56
N PHE A 889 10.84 -9.99 -11.30
CA PHE A 889 11.46 -10.32 -10.03
C PHE A 889 12.81 -11.00 -10.25
N VAL A 890 13.63 -11.02 -9.19
CA VAL A 890 14.93 -11.69 -9.18
C VAL A 890 14.76 -13.04 -8.51
N ARG A 891 15.40 -14.07 -9.06
CA ARG A 891 15.36 -15.46 -8.57
C ARG A 891 16.78 -16.01 -8.49
N THR A 892 17.11 -16.63 -7.36
CA THR A 892 18.42 -17.26 -7.15
C THR A 892 18.32 -18.79 -7.21
N LEU A 893 19.18 -19.43 -8.02
CA LEU A 893 19.31 -20.88 -8.13
C LEU A 893 20.72 -21.32 -7.77
N ARG A 894 20.85 -22.33 -6.90
CA ARG A 894 22.15 -22.92 -6.55
C ARG A 894 22.32 -24.24 -7.27
N LEU A 895 23.48 -24.44 -7.90
CA LEU A 895 23.87 -25.65 -8.61
C LEU A 895 24.95 -26.41 -7.85
N GLU A 896 25.16 -27.67 -8.21
CA GLU A 896 26.32 -28.49 -7.78
C GLU A 896 26.51 -28.51 -6.25
N SER A 897 25.43 -28.79 -5.50
CA SER A 897 25.45 -28.80 -4.04
C SER A 897 25.87 -27.46 -3.39
N GLY A 898 25.61 -26.34 -4.07
CA GLY A 898 25.84 -24.99 -3.54
C GLY A 898 27.16 -24.34 -3.99
N LYS A 899 27.94 -24.99 -4.86
CA LYS A 899 29.23 -24.45 -5.34
C LYS A 899 29.08 -23.33 -6.37
N LYS A 900 28.01 -23.37 -7.17
CA LYS A 900 27.73 -22.36 -8.21
C LYS A 900 26.35 -21.76 -7.98
N THR A 901 26.23 -20.45 -8.14
CA THR A 901 24.96 -19.74 -8.04
C THR A 901 24.64 -19.11 -9.39
N ILE A 902 23.41 -19.31 -9.85
CA ILE A 902 22.82 -18.67 -11.03
C ILE A 902 21.78 -17.68 -10.51
N GLU A 903 21.86 -16.45 -11.00
CA GLU A 903 20.90 -15.40 -10.72
C GLU A 903 20.10 -15.14 -11.99
N GLU A 904 18.79 -15.10 -11.87
CA GLU A 904 17.87 -14.88 -12.98
C GLU A 904 17.01 -13.65 -12.71
N ILE A 905 16.80 -12.84 -13.74
CA ILE A 905 15.76 -11.82 -13.77
C ILE A 905 14.60 -12.41 -14.59
N VAL A 906 13.46 -12.61 -13.96
CA VAL A 906 12.27 -13.14 -14.61
C VAL A 906 11.31 -11.99 -14.88
N LEU A 907 11.09 -11.67 -16.15
CA LEU A 907 10.06 -10.72 -16.59
C LEU A 907 8.82 -11.47 -17.06
N TYR A 908 7.64 -10.90 -16.82
CA TYR A 908 6.36 -11.45 -17.27
C TYR A 908 5.36 -10.35 -17.64
N GLU A 909 4.45 -10.66 -18.56
CA GLU A 909 3.37 -9.76 -18.96
C GLU A 909 2.15 -9.93 -18.07
N GLU A 910 1.53 -8.82 -17.65
CA GLU A 910 0.32 -8.86 -16.83
C GLU A 910 -0.93 -9.25 -17.65
N VAL A 911 -0.94 -9.02 -18.96
CA VAL A 911 -2.07 -9.37 -19.83
C VAL A 911 -2.11 -10.90 -20.05
N PRO A 912 -3.24 -11.58 -19.78
CA PRO A 912 -3.38 -13.01 -20.05
C PRO A 912 -3.06 -13.38 -21.50
N GLY A 913 -2.30 -14.46 -21.66
CA GLY A 913 -1.81 -14.94 -22.95
C GLY A 913 -0.82 -14.02 -23.65
N GLY A 914 -0.38 -12.91 -23.03
CA GLY A 914 0.62 -11.97 -23.51
C GLY A 914 0.24 -11.11 -24.73
N VAL A 915 0.68 -9.86 -24.83
CA VAL A 915 0.54 -8.99 -26.00
C VAL A 915 1.80 -8.94 -26.87
N GLY A 916 2.88 -9.62 -26.47
CA GLY A 916 4.09 -9.81 -27.27
C GLY A 916 5.20 -8.78 -27.02
N TYR A 917 5.11 -7.99 -25.96
CA TYR A 917 6.15 -7.07 -25.54
C TYR A 917 7.45 -7.80 -25.20
N LEU A 918 7.40 -8.92 -24.47
CA LEU A 918 8.59 -9.65 -24.05
C LEU A 918 9.30 -10.37 -25.20
N GLU A 919 8.56 -10.87 -26.18
CA GLU A 919 9.16 -11.44 -27.40
C GLU A 919 9.87 -10.34 -28.20
N THR A 920 9.20 -9.20 -28.38
CA THR A 920 9.78 -8.02 -29.05
C THR A 920 10.98 -7.47 -28.27
N ALA A 921 10.92 -7.49 -26.94
CA ALA A 921 11.99 -7.04 -26.08
C ALA A 921 13.23 -7.93 -26.17
N ALA A 922 13.04 -9.26 -26.21
CA ALA A 922 14.13 -10.20 -26.39
C ALA A 922 14.83 -10.01 -27.74
N GLN A 923 14.07 -9.73 -28.82
CA GLN A 923 14.60 -9.46 -30.16
C GLN A 923 15.36 -8.13 -30.25
N ASN A 924 14.92 -7.10 -29.51
CA ASN A 924 15.44 -5.74 -29.58
C ASN A 924 16.18 -5.31 -28.30
N MET A 925 16.75 -6.26 -27.56
CA MET A 925 17.31 -5.99 -26.23
C MET A 925 18.43 -4.94 -26.25
N ARG A 926 19.26 -4.89 -27.31
CA ARG A 926 20.31 -3.88 -27.45
C ARG A 926 19.74 -2.46 -27.48
N GLU A 927 18.66 -2.25 -28.22
CA GLU A 927 17.99 -0.96 -28.32
C GLU A 927 17.33 -0.57 -26.99
N ILE A 928 16.70 -1.53 -26.32
CA ILE A 928 16.14 -1.35 -24.96
C ILE A 928 17.21 -0.91 -23.97
N ILE A 929 18.36 -1.57 -23.99
CA ILE A 929 19.50 -1.24 -23.12
C ILE A 929 20.06 0.14 -23.48
N ARG A 930 20.16 0.48 -24.76
CA ARG A 930 20.59 1.81 -25.22
C ARG A 930 19.69 2.91 -24.70
N LYS A 931 18.36 2.75 -24.84
CA LYS A 931 17.37 3.71 -24.31
C LYS A 931 17.44 3.85 -22.80
N ALA A 932 17.60 2.74 -22.08
CA ALA A 932 17.82 2.78 -20.64
C ALA A 932 19.12 3.55 -20.31
N TYR A 933 20.21 3.26 -21.01
CA TYR A 933 21.51 3.91 -20.81
C TYR A 933 21.43 5.43 -21.02
N GLU A 934 20.78 5.89 -22.09
CA GLU A 934 20.57 7.31 -22.40
C GLU A 934 19.87 8.04 -21.24
N VAL A 935 18.84 7.45 -20.66
CA VAL A 935 18.12 8.06 -19.53
C VAL A 935 18.94 8.01 -18.24
N LEU A 936 19.60 6.88 -17.96
CA LEU A 936 20.38 6.69 -16.74
C LEU A 936 21.59 7.62 -16.66
N TYR A 937 22.29 7.81 -17.78
CA TYR A 937 23.56 8.54 -17.84
C TYR A 937 23.50 9.87 -18.60
N GLY A 938 22.34 10.25 -19.15
CA GLY A 938 22.12 11.55 -19.78
C GLY A 938 21.94 12.72 -18.80
N HIS A 939 22.01 12.47 -17.49
CA HIS A 939 21.96 13.51 -16.47
C HIS A 939 22.82 13.16 -15.24
N GLU A 940 23.20 14.19 -14.48
CA GLU A 940 23.97 14.04 -13.24
C GLU A 940 23.05 13.70 -12.05
N CYS A 941 23.30 12.54 -11.43
CA CYS A 941 22.77 12.18 -10.11
C CYS A 941 23.67 11.10 -9.49
N ASP A 942 23.61 10.94 -8.16
CA ASP A 942 24.50 10.06 -7.41
C ASP A 942 24.23 8.56 -7.69
N GLU A 943 23.36 7.90 -6.92
CA GLU A 943 23.04 6.48 -7.13
C GLU A 943 21.85 6.28 -8.09
N ALA A 944 20.74 6.98 -7.83
CA ALA A 944 19.53 6.96 -8.67
C ALA A 944 18.59 8.11 -8.27
N CYS A 945 17.85 8.67 -9.24
CA CYS A 945 16.85 9.71 -9.01
C CYS A 945 15.54 9.45 -9.77
N TYR A 946 14.56 10.34 -9.63
CA TYR A 946 13.25 10.23 -10.30
C TYR A 946 13.28 10.54 -11.80
N ASN A 947 14.38 11.14 -12.29
CA ASN A 947 14.60 11.36 -13.72
C ASN A 947 15.23 10.15 -14.42
N CYS A 948 15.59 9.08 -13.68
CA CYS A 948 16.04 7.83 -14.29
C CYS A 948 15.33 6.59 -13.75
N LEU A 949 15.75 6.10 -12.59
CA LEU A 949 15.43 4.75 -12.15
C LEU A 949 14.35 4.71 -11.05
N LYS A 950 14.19 5.78 -10.27
CA LYS A 950 13.17 5.86 -9.21
C LYS A 950 11.84 6.29 -9.82
N ASN A 951 10.77 5.60 -9.46
CA ASN A 951 9.41 6.01 -9.82
C ASN A 951 8.43 5.68 -8.67
N TYR A 952 7.15 6.00 -8.86
CA TYR A 952 6.11 5.76 -7.86
C TYR A 952 5.91 4.26 -7.55
N TYR A 953 6.09 3.37 -8.53
CA TYR A 953 5.77 1.95 -8.43
C TYR A 953 6.91 1.11 -7.80
N ASN A 954 8.16 1.53 -7.92
CA ASN A 954 9.32 0.80 -7.38
C ASN A 954 9.86 1.32 -6.04
N GLN A 955 9.08 2.10 -5.29
CA GLN A 955 9.47 2.68 -3.98
C GLN A 955 10.05 1.66 -2.98
N ALA A 956 9.57 0.41 -2.99
CA ALA A 956 10.07 -0.65 -2.11
C ALA A 956 11.54 -1.04 -2.39
N ASP A 957 11.99 -0.83 -3.62
CA ASP A 957 13.33 -1.19 -4.08
C ASP A 957 14.30 -0.01 -4.10
N HIS A 958 13.88 1.23 -3.79
CA HIS A 958 14.73 2.44 -3.88
C HIS A 958 16.06 2.35 -3.13
N GLN A 959 16.09 1.62 -2.02
CA GLN A 959 17.31 1.38 -1.23
C GLN A 959 18.36 0.49 -1.93
N TYR A 960 17.96 -0.22 -2.98
CA TYR A 960 18.83 -1.12 -3.75
C TYR A 960 19.31 -0.51 -5.07
N LEU A 961 18.71 0.61 -5.50
CA LEU A 961 18.94 1.20 -6.81
C LEU A 961 20.23 2.02 -6.85
N ASP A 962 21.20 1.56 -7.63
CA ASP A 962 22.49 2.22 -7.85
C ASP A 962 22.97 2.03 -9.29
N LYS A 963 22.79 3.07 -10.11
CA LYS A 963 23.13 3.04 -11.54
C LYS A 963 24.60 2.78 -11.79
N LYS A 964 25.50 3.16 -10.87
CA LYS A 964 26.96 3.00 -11.05
C LYS A 964 27.34 1.52 -11.18
N LEU A 965 26.64 0.63 -10.46
CA LEU A 965 26.91 -0.81 -10.46
C LEU A 965 26.66 -1.49 -11.81
N ILE A 966 25.77 -0.94 -12.65
CA ILE A 966 25.37 -1.58 -13.92
C ILE A 966 25.98 -0.90 -15.15
N LYS A 967 26.75 0.19 -15.00
CA LYS A 967 27.23 0.99 -16.15
C LYS A 967 28.05 0.17 -17.14
N LYS A 968 29.16 -0.44 -16.68
CA LYS A 968 30.04 -1.30 -17.50
C LYS A 968 29.24 -2.46 -18.12
N PHE A 969 28.31 -3.04 -17.37
CA PHE A 969 27.45 -4.10 -17.86
C PHE A 969 26.55 -3.65 -19.03
N LEU A 970 25.91 -2.49 -18.92
CA LEU A 970 25.09 -1.96 -20.02
C LEU A 970 25.95 -1.59 -21.24
N GLU A 971 27.16 -1.08 -21.05
CA GLU A 971 28.10 -0.73 -22.13
C GLU A 971 28.50 -1.95 -22.96
N VAL A 972 28.89 -3.04 -22.28
CA VAL A 972 29.19 -4.32 -22.94
C VAL A 972 27.97 -4.87 -23.66
N ALA A 973 26.77 -4.79 -23.06
CA ALA A 973 25.54 -5.28 -23.68
C ALA A 973 25.12 -4.47 -24.92
N MET A 974 25.54 -3.20 -25.04
CA MET A 974 25.36 -2.39 -26.24
C MET A 974 26.39 -2.69 -27.33
N GLY A 975 27.42 -3.50 -27.04
CA GLY A 975 28.54 -3.74 -27.94
C GLY A 975 29.59 -2.62 -27.94
N LYS A 976 29.66 -1.79 -26.88
CA LYS A 976 30.82 -0.92 -26.68
C LYS A 976 32.00 -1.78 -26.22
N GLU A 977 33.15 -1.68 -26.90
CA GLU A 977 34.38 -2.36 -26.47
C GLU A 977 34.79 -1.89 -25.07
N SER A 978 35.31 -2.78 -24.23
CA SER A 978 35.82 -2.40 -22.91
C SER A 978 37.11 -1.58 -23.07
N GLU A 979 37.31 -0.54 -22.25
CA GLU A 979 38.59 0.22 -22.22
C GLU A 979 39.79 -0.71 -22.00
N GLU A 980 39.61 -1.79 -21.22
CA GLU A 980 40.64 -2.80 -20.97
C GLU A 980 41.07 -3.54 -22.24
N ASP A 981 40.13 -3.92 -23.12
CA ASP A 981 40.41 -4.58 -24.40
C ASP A 981 41.01 -3.60 -25.42
N TYR A 982 40.57 -2.34 -25.40
CA TYR A 982 41.12 -1.30 -26.28
C TYR A 982 42.60 -1.04 -25.98
N VAL A 983 42.98 -0.85 -24.71
CA VAL A 983 44.37 -0.57 -24.35
C VAL A 983 45.26 -1.78 -24.68
N LEU A 984 44.86 -2.99 -24.29
CA LEU A 984 45.62 -4.23 -24.53
C LEU A 984 45.80 -4.56 -26.03
N ARG A 985 44.81 -4.27 -26.88
CA ARG A 985 44.89 -4.51 -28.32
C ARG A 985 45.82 -3.53 -29.04
N ASN A 986 45.90 -2.29 -28.55
CA ASN A 986 46.69 -1.22 -29.17
C ASN A 986 48.13 -1.12 -28.64
N VAL A 987 48.55 -2.05 -27.79
CA VAL A 987 49.97 -2.25 -27.46
C VAL A 987 50.69 -2.91 -28.63
N GLU A 988 51.79 -2.32 -29.10
CA GLU A 988 52.51 -2.75 -30.32
C GLU A 988 53.73 -3.65 -30.01
N SER A 989 54.20 -3.71 -28.75
CA SER A 989 55.35 -4.54 -28.37
C SER A 989 55.17 -5.37 -27.08
N PRO A 990 55.89 -6.51 -26.94
CA PRO A 990 55.90 -7.28 -25.69
C PRO A 990 56.36 -6.46 -24.48
N LEU A 991 57.24 -5.49 -24.69
CA LEU A 991 57.80 -4.67 -23.62
C LEU A 991 56.79 -3.61 -23.15
N GLU A 992 56.03 -3.01 -24.07
CA GLU A 992 54.88 -2.16 -23.72
C GLU A 992 53.82 -2.93 -22.93
N ARG A 993 53.60 -4.21 -23.27
CA ARG A 993 52.65 -5.05 -22.54
C ARG A 993 53.14 -5.33 -21.11
N GLU A 994 54.42 -5.64 -20.94
CA GLU A 994 55.04 -5.82 -19.62
C GLU A 994 54.96 -4.53 -18.78
N PHE A 995 55.13 -3.36 -19.39
CA PHE A 995 54.96 -2.07 -18.72
C PHE A 995 53.50 -1.82 -18.30
N LEU A 996 52.53 -2.06 -19.19
CA LEU A 996 51.11 -1.89 -18.87
C LEU A 996 50.68 -2.82 -17.72
N GLU A 997 51.12 -4.09 -17.76
CA GLU A 997 50.89 -5.05 -16.66
C GLU A 997 51.54 -4.58 -15.36
N LEU A 998 52.72 -3.97 -15.43
CA LEU A 998 53.40 -3.39 -14.26
C LEU A 998 52.61 -2.23 -13.65
N VAL A 999 52.13 -1.28 -14.47
CA VAL A 999 51.32 -0.13 -14.04
C VAL A 999 50.01 -0.59 -13.39
N ARG A 1000 49.31 -1.56 -14.01
CA ARG A 1000 48.08 -2.16 -13.48
C ARG A 1000 48.27 -2.86 -12.14
N SER A 1001 49.40 -3.53 -11.94
CA SER A 1001 49.71 -4.24 -10.69
C SER A 1001 49.73 -3.34 -9.43
N GLN A 1002 49.80 -2.02 -9.62
CA GLN A 1002 49.84 -1.02 -8.54
C GLN A 1002 48.59 -0.13 -8.47
N GLY A 1003 47.54 -0.44 -9.24
CA GLY A 1003 46.29 0.34 -9.26
C GLY A 1003 46.46 1.76 -9.80
N ILE A 1004 47.46 2.01 -10.64
CA ILE A 1004 47.62 3.27 -11.37
C ILE A 1004 46.65 3.23 -12.57
N PRO A 1005 45.93 4.32 -12.91
CA PRO A 1005 45.05 4.35 -14.08
C PRO A 1005 45.81 3.99 -15.37
N ASP A 1006 45.17 3.26 -16.27
CA ASP A 1006 45.78 2.88 -17.55
C ASP A 1006 46.12 4.14 -18.37
N PRO A 1007 47.34 4.24 -18.94
CA PRO A 1007 47.66 5.27 -19.92
C PRO A 1007 47.05 4.94 -21.30
N GLU A 1008 46.78 5.96 -22.09
CA GLU A 1008 46.34 5.81 -23.49
C GLU A 1008 47.53 5.32 -24.34
N PRO A 1009 47.39 4.22 -25.11
CA PRO A 1009 48.47 3.71 -25.94
C PRO A 1009 48.58 4.50 -27.26
N GLN A 1010 49.81 4.58 -27.79
CA GLN A 1010 50.08 5.00 -29.18
C GLN A 1010 49.61 6.42 -29.56
N VAL A 1011 49.68 7.36 -28.60
CA VAL A 1011 49.17 8.72 -28.73
C VAL A 1011 50.06 9.59 -29.62
N ILE A 1012 49.46 10.22 -30.62
CA ILE A 1012 50.13 11.21 -31.47
C ILE A 1012 50.08 12.57 -30.79
N ILE A 1013 51.25 13.20 -30.60
CA ILE A 1013 51.38 14.54 -30.01
C ILE A 1013 51.74 15.52 -31.12
N GLU A 1014 50.94 16.57 -31.24
CA GLU A 1014 51.06 17.63 -32.25
C GLU A 1014 51.37 18.99 -31.60
N ASP A 1015 51.96 19.90 -32.36
CA ASP A 1015 52.16 21.30 -31.95
C ASP A 1015 50.88 22.14 -32.11
N GLU A 1016 50.94 23.42 -31.73
CA GLU A 1016 49.81 24.36 -31.81
C GLU A 1016 49.30 24.61 -33.25
N LYS A 1017 50.05 24.16 -34.27
CA LYS A 1017 49.70 24.28 -35.69
C LYS A 1017 49.22 22.94 -36.30
N GLY A 1018 49.08 21.89 -35.48
CA GLY A 1018 48.68 20.56 -35.92
C GLY A 1018 49.80 19.77 -36.60
N VAL A 1019 51.07 20.14 -36.41
CA VAL A 1019 52.21 19.40 -36.93
C VAL A 1019 52.60 18.30 -35.94
N LYS A 1020 52.66 17.05 -36.40
CA LYS A 1020 53.07 15.90 -35.60
C LYS A 1020 54.52 16.03 -35.11
N ILE A 1021 54.70 16.03 -33.79
CA ILE A 1021 55.98 16.09 -33.10
C ILE A 1021 56.47 14.68 -32.76
N ALA A 1022 55.60 13.85 -32.15
CA ALA A 1022 55.96 12.50 -31.73
C ALA A 1022 54.75 11.56 -31.68
N ARG A 1023 55.00 10.25 -31.62
CA ARG A 1023 54.01 9.23 -31.24
C ARG A 1023 54.54 8.57 -29.96
N ALA A 1024 53.89 8.78 -28.84
CA ALA A 1024 54.26 8.18 -27.57
C ALA A 1024 53.68 6.77 -27.46
N ASP A 1025 54.44 5.81 -26.93
CA ASP A 1025 53.96 4.44 -26.73
C ASP A 1025 52.80 4.42 -25.73
N PHE A 1026 52.88 5.26 -24.70
CA PHE A 1026 51.80 5.52 -23.76
C PHE A 1026 51.75 7.01 -23.39
N ALA A 1027 50.56 7.55 -23.09
CA ALA A 1027 50.43 8.92 -22.59
C ALA A 1027 49.26 9.08 -21.62
N TYR A 1028 49.33 10.13 -20.81
CA TYR A 1028 48.17 10.70 -20.11
C TYR A 1028 47.92 12.10 -20.69
N PRO A 1029 47.14 12.24 -21.77
CA PRO A 1029 47.02 13.50 -22.50
C PRO A 1029 46.50 14.64 -21.64
N GLU A 1030 45.50 14.37 -20.79
CA GLU A 1030 44.95 15.37 -19.86
C GLU A 1030 45.97 15.92 -18.86
N ARG A 1031 47.05 15.16 -18.59
CA ARG A 1031 48.13 15.56 -17.67
C ARG A 1031 49.42 15.93 -18.39
N LYS A 1032 49.41 15.94 -19.73
CA LYS A 1032 50.58 16.13 -20.59
C LYS A 1032 51.78 15.27 -20.15
N ILE A 1033 51.57 13.98 -19.91
CA ILE A 1033 52.66 13.03 -19.63
C ILE A 1033 52.79 12.10 -20.83
N ALA A 1034 53.99 12.03 -21.41
CA ALA A 1034 54.33 11.12 -22.51
C ALA A 1034 55.32 10.07 -22.01
N ILE A 1035 55.09 8.80 -22.35
CA ILE A 1035 55.89 7.67 -21.93
C ILE A 1035 56.36 6.93 -23.18
N PHE A 1036 57.67 6.76 -23.31
CA PHE A 1036 58.30 6.00 -24.39
C PHE A 1036 58.99 4.76 -23.82
N ILE A 1037 58.87 3.65 -24.55
CA ILE A 1037 59.39 2.34 -24.15
C ILE A 1037 60.41 1.89 -25.20
N ASP A 1038 61.68 2.02 -24.84
CA ASP A 1038 62.78 1.80 -25.76
C ASP A 1038 63.18 0.31 -25.77
N GLY A 1039 63.10 -0.33 -26.95
CA GLY A 1039 63.53 -1.72 -27.15
C GLY A 1039 65.06 -1.87 -27.20
N LEU A 1040 65.59 -3.07 -26.87
CA LEU A 1040 67.03 -3.39 -26.71
C LEU A 1040 67.89 -3.37 -28.00
N LYS A 1041 67.50 -2.58 -29.01
CA LYS A 1041 68.36 -2.24 -30.16
C LYS A 1041 68.68 -0.74 -30.08
N TYR A 1042 69.81 -0.34 -30.65
CA TYR A 1042 70.19 1.05 -30.95
C TYR A 1042 71.10 1.78 -29.94
N HIS A 1043 72.41 1.53 -30.08
CA HIS A 1043 73.44 2.54 -29.82
C HIS A 1043 74.13 2.88 -31.15
N THR A 1044 73.54 3.78 -31.91
CA THR A 1044 74.18 4.50 -33.03
C THR A 1044 73.88 5.99 -32.85
N GLY A 1045 74.90 6.84 -32.95
CA GLY A 1045 74.86 8.25 -32.51
C GLY A 1045 73.79 9.15 -33.15
N GLU A 1046 73.25 8.78 -34.31
CA GLU A 1046 72.21 9.57 -35.02
C GLU A 1046 70.82 9.51 -34.33
N ILE A 1047 70.44 8.38 -33.72
CA ILE A 1047 69.11 8.21 -33.09
C ILE A 1047 69.00 8.95 -31.74
N ALA A 1048 70.11 9.03 -31.00
CA ALA A 1048 70.15 9.72 -29.70
C ALA A 1048 69.99 11.25 -29.81
N GLU A 1049 70.37 11.82 -30.96
CA GLU A 1049 70.21 13.26 -31.23
C GLU A 1049 68.75 13.59 -31.60
N GLU A 1050 68.09 12.68 -32.32
CA GLU A 1050 66.67 12.77 -32.67
C GLU A 1050 65.75 12.59 -31.45
N ASP A 1051 66.03 11.62 -30.58
CA ASP A 1051 65.30 11.44 -29.32
C ASP A 1051 65.42 12.64 -28.36
N ARG A 1052 66.60 13.26 -28.31
CA ARG A 1052 66.81 14.50 -27.54
C ARG A 1052 66.03 15.66 -28.13
N LYS A 1053 65.97 15.77 -29.46
CA LYS A 1053 65.20 16.81 -30.14
C LYS A 1053 63.72 16.67 -29.86
N ILE A 1054 63.16 15.46 -30.01
CA ILE A 1054 61.76 15.14 -29.67
C ILE A 1054 61.47 15.46 -28.19
N THR A 1055 62.36 15.04 -27.28
CA THR A 1055 62.20 15.32 -25.84
C THR A 1055 62.14 16.81 -25.55
N ASN A 1056 63.03 17.60 -26.16
CA ASN A 1056 63.07 19.05 -25.98
C ASN A 1056 61.81 19.74 -26.55
N GLU A 1057 61.34 19.32 -27.73
CA GLU A 1057 60.12 19.85 -28.35
C GLU A 1057 58.87 19.55 -27.51
N LEU A 1058 58.75 18.33 -26.99
CA LEU A 1058 57.66 17.95 -26.09
C LEU A 1058 57.70 18.74 -24.78
N GLN A 1059 58.88 18.94 -24.18
CA GLN A 1059 59.03 19.76 -22.99
C GLN A 1059 58.65 21.23 -23.21
N LEU A 1060 58.97 21.80 -24.38
CA LEU A 1060 58.54 23.16 -24.75
C LEU A 1060 57.01 23.29 -24.85
N LEU A 1061 56.32 22.22 -25.25
CA LEU A 1061 54.86 22.13 -25.27
C LEU A 1061 54.23 21.82 -23.89
N GLY A 1062 55.07 21.74 -22.84
CA GLY A 1062 54.68 21.48 -21.47
C GLY A 1062 54.44 20.01 -21.15
N TRP A 1063 54.92 19.08 -21.98
CA TRP A 1063 54.85 17.65 -21.69
C TRP A 1063 55.99 17.18 -20.80
N LEU A 1064 55.66 16.36 -19.80
CA LEU A 1064 56.64 15.59 -19.05
C LEU A 1064 56.91 14.27 -19.79
N VAL A 1065 58.16 14.08 -20.21
CA VAL A 1065 58.59 12.90 -20.97
C VAL A 1065 59.27 11.92 -20.02
N LEU A 1066 58.75 10.69 -19.96
CA LEU A 1066 59.35 9.55 -19.29
C LEU A 1066 59.81 8.55 -20.35
N ARG A 1067 61.03 8.02 -20.21
CA ARG A 1067 61.55 6.98 -21.09
C ARG A 1067 62.03 5.80 -20.26
N PHE A 1068 61.63 4.60 -20.64
CA PHE A 1068 62.00 3.38 -19.95
C PHE A 1068 62.55 2.35 -20.94
N ASP A 1069 63.72 1.81 -20.63
CA ASP A 1069 64.27 0.70 -21.39
C ASP A 1069 63.87 -0.67 -20.79
N SER A 1070 64.21 -1.73 -21.51
CA SER A 1070 63.88 -3.09 -21.09
C SER A 1070 64.50 -3.54 -19.77
N SER A 1071 65.67 -3.02 -19.39
CA SER A 1071 66.31 -3.33 -18.12
C SER A 1071 65.55 -2.68 -16.96
N GLN A 1072 65.11 -1.43 -17.15
CA GLN A 1072 64.37 -0.69 -16.14
C GLN A 1072 62.98 -1.31 -15.87
N ILE A 1073 62.27 -1.72 -16.94
CA ILE A 1073 60.93 -2.33 -16.81
C ILE A 1073 60.99 -3.70 -16.13
N ARG A 1074 62.07 -4.47 -16.32
CA ARG A 1074 62.20 -5.84 -15.79
C ARG A 1074 62.92 -5.93 -14.45
N GLU A 1075 63.98 -5.15 -14.25
CA GLU A 1075 64.88 -5.24 -13.09
C GLU A 1075 64.65 -4.10 -12.08
N GLU A 1076 64.22 -2.92 -12.52
CA GLU A 1076 64.00 -1.72 -11.67
C GLU A 1076 62.52 -1.31 -11.53
N LYS A 1077 61.64 -2.31 -11.48
CA LYS A 1077 60.16 -2.16 -11.43
C LYS A 1077 59.65 -1.09 -10.46
N PHE A 1078 60.21 -1.05 -9.25
CA PHE A 1078 59.80 -0.09 -8.23
C PHE A 1078 60.12 1.36 -8.62
N THR A 1079 61.30 1.58 -9.21
CA THR A 1079 61.76 2.90 -9.66
C THR A 1079 60.88 3.43 -10.80
N VAL A 1080 60.54 2.58 -11.77
CA VAL A 1080 59.63 2.93 -12.89
C VAL A 1080 58.26 3.36 -12.35
N LEU A 1081 57.68 2.57 -11.44
CA LEU A 1081 56.37 2.86 -10.84
C LEU A 1081 56.38 4.14 -9.99
N GLU A 1082 57.44 4.38 -9.22
CA GLU A 1082 57.62 5.64 -8.48
C GLU A 1082 57.67 6.84 -9.42
N GLN A 1083 58.41 6.75 -10.53
CA GLN A 1083 58.50 7.84 -11.50
C GLN A 1083 57.15 8.16 -12.15
N VAL A 1084 56.39 7.14 -12.56
CA VAL A 1084 55.04 7.31 -13.13
C VAL A 1084 54.08 7.89 -12.08
N LYS A 1085 54.06 7.35 -10.85
CA LYS A 1085 53.22 7.88 -9.76
C LYS A 1085 53.56 9.34 -9.43
N LYS A 1086 54.86 9.66 -9.37
CA LYS A 1086 55.35 11.02 -9.08
C LYS A 1086 55.00 12.00 -10.21
N ALA A 1087 55.14 11.58 -11.46
CA ALA A 1087 54.70 12.35 -12.63
C ALA A 1087 53.20 12.68 -12.57
N LEU A 1088 52.38 11.67 -12.25
CA LEU A 1088 50.93 11.83 -12.09
C LEU A 1088 50.55 12.74 -10.92
N THR A 1089 51.37 12.85 -9.87
CA THR A 1089 51.10 13.72 -8.70
C THR A 1089 51.61 15.15 -8.88
N LEU A 1090 52.74 15.35 -9.57
CA LEU A 1090 53.33 16.67 -9.81
C LEU A 1090 52.51 17.53 -10.79
N MET A 1091 51.78 16.90 -11.71
CA MET A 1091 50.94 17.57 -12.72
C MET A 1091 49.49 17.82 -12.26
N LYS A 1092 49.20 17.79 -10.95
CA LYS A 1092 47.89 18.23 -10.41
C LYS A 1092 47.80 19.77 -10.41
N ILE A 1093 47.44 20.35 -11.55
CA ILE A 1093 46.81 21.69 -11.64
C ILE A 1093 45.62 21.58 -12.57
#